data_AF-A0A158BC30-F1
#
_entry.id   AF-A0A158BC30-F1
#
_cell.length_a   1.000
_cell.length_b   1.000
_cell.length_c   1.000
_cell.angle_alpha   90.00
_cell.angle_beta   90.00
_cell.angle_gamma   90.00
#
_symmetry.space_group_name_H-M   'P 1'
#
loop_
_entity.id
_entity.type
_entity.pdbx_description
1 polymer ?
#
loop_
_entity_poly.entity_id
_entity_poly.type
_entity_poly.pdbx_seq_one_letter_code
_entity_poly.pdbx_strand_id
1 'polypeptide(L)'
;MSVKLKPITGSEPIWGDVKPTQSQLDLINRSPTFVAQLNAANERVSAGTLQPMFVNANLPADGLYNYDNKRLEFAPDVGEKTDGEFVNLLAHELGHVNYDPSDMSFKDKYPGAMNPRDPGAYPGYGMLSVLNETGGAYNNWKIGNQINNSLAADGLPAIEANTSEPEAYAAFDAAAKNRPAGLTEAQNDNRIIQQGMGATAAHDRHFTDGTYDYDARHFSGLPPIEPGPPVSASYQGDPNTGDITSATQNWQSGDVSTQKYQDGRLQSNETADASGKLLQSSSYTYRPDGGYGMTVKDGEGKTLQQSDFNPDGSGVERGFNPDGSKLETQFNPDNRTTRMTQYDANGRETQKDYFDPNEARNTNQVVTHPDGSRSLYSFNDMNKVGLQNDYDAQGNRTGMSAYDPDTGRMNLNVRYNADGSRVTETIGADGAGTRVTTDANGNRSPEQAVNYTPAEMQTFNAQADKVAGIAPPQPVGANNALGGQQNYFDPATNRVTNQVVTGPDGSRTLNSYNDQNTLGSRVQFDPEGNRVSAKYFDPVTETLNKNIDYQPDGSRVVTTPNNADFSMMTQSYNAKNQLTQTQNISPMGMQTTHYDPETGQVTGENTTNPDGGHTIESRNAQGNVGAINSYDANGRPTSSTSYDPNAGSGTLTHVTYKPDGSRDVDQATGTQHTSYTVGSDGQEHDRQTGPLSPANAATFADWKKYEAQTPAGDGTQPQASAQSQTQNVAAAASGDTLQPAPAAQQQQDIATGGDITKQATAASEDASAQKTATQSSAAYADSDTQSAAPVDDVAPAADAGQETSDTASA
;
A
#
# COMPACT_ATOMS: atom_id res chain seq x y z
N MET A 1 -41.56 37.86 8.10
CA MET A 1 -40.75 39.07 8.29
C MET A 1 -39.32 38.70 7.95
N SER A 2 -38.58 39.48 7.16
CA SER A 2 -37.17 39.17 6.89
C SER A 2 -36.34 39.52 8.12
N VAL A 3 -35.79 38.50 8.78
CA VAL A 3 -34.69 38.71 9.73
C VAL A 3 -33.50 39.21 8.92
N LYS A 4 -32.94 40.36 9.27
CA LYS A 4 -31.65 40.77 8.70
C LYS A 4 -30.57 39.88 9.33
N LEU A 5 -29.90 39.08 8.51
CA LEU A 5 -28.70 38.36 8.91
C LEU A 5 -27.67 39.36 9.44
N LYS A 6 -26.94 38.98 10.48
CA LYS A 6 -25.83 39.77 11.03
C LYS A 6 -24.64 39.67 10.06
N PRO A 7 -24.11 40.79 9.53
CA PRO A 7 -22.89 40.76 8.73
C PRO A 7 -21.72 40.14 9.51
N ILE A 8 -20.84 39.45 8.78
CA ILE A 8 -19.60 38.87 9.30
C ILE A 8 -18.53 39.98 9.35
N THR A 9 -17.73 40.02 10.42
CA THR A 9 -16.89 41.19 10.75
C THR A 9 -15.41 40.86 10.99
N GLY A 10 -15.01 39.59 10.91
CA GLY A 10 -13.65 39.16 11.27
C GLY A 10 -13.40 39.11 12.78
N SER A 11 -14.44 39.34 13.60
CA SER A 11 -14.38 39.37 15.07
C SER A 11 -15.18 38.23 15.74
N GLU A 12 -15.80 37.37 14.93
CA GLU A 12 -16.52 36.19 15.36
C GLU A 12 -15.57 35.12 15.95
N PRO A 13 -15.82 34.57 17.16
CA PRO A 13 -15.07 33.46 17.74
C PRO A 13 -14.69 32.28 16.82
N ILE A 14 -15.49 31.99 15.78
CA ILE A 14 -15.17 30.96 14.78
C ILE A 14 -13.78 31.13 14.13
N TRP A 15 -13.30 32.37 13.96
CA TRP A 15 -12.08 32.64 13.20
C TRP A 15 -10.79 32.09 13.81
N GLY A 16 -10.75 31.82 15.13
CA GLY A 16 -9.61 31.19 15.80
C GLY A 16 -8.26 31.80 15.43
N ASP A 17 -7.40 31.03 14.76
CA ASP A 17 -6.10 31.48 14.25
C ASP A 17 -6.18 32.20 12.89
N VAL A 18 -7.17 31.90 12.05
CA VAL A 18 -7.40 32.51 10.74
C VAL A 18 -7.75 34.01 10.86
N LYS A 19 -7.22 34.84 9.95
CA LYS A 19 -7.38 36.32 9.99
C LYS A 19 -7.82 36.83 8.60
N PRO A 20 -9.13 36.86 8.30
CA PRO A 20 -9.60 37.27 6.97
C PRO A 20 -9.33 38.76 6.70
N THR A 21 -9.02 39.09 5.44
CA THR A 21 -8.87 40.46 4.96
C THR A 21 -10.22 41.18 4.88
N GLN A 22 -10.22 42.52 4.82
CA GLN A 22 -11.47 43.26 4.61
C GLN A 22 -12.12 42.91 3.26
N SER A 23 -11.33 42.65 2.21
CA SER A 23 -11.85 42.26 0.90
C SER A 23 -12.43 40.85 0.90
N GLN A 24 -11.83 39.88 1.61
CA GLN A 24 -12.43 38.57 1.88
C GLN A 24 -13.75 38.72 2.65
N LEU A 25 -13.80 39.56 3.69
CA LEU A 25 -15.03 39.85 4.44
C LEU A 25 -16.10 40.50 3.55
N ASP A 26 -15.73 41.42 2.65
CA ASP A 26 -16.65 42.07 1.72
C ASP A 26 -17.22 41.07 0.68
N LEU A 27 -16.42 40.08 0.25
CA LEU A 27 -16.88 38.97 -0.60
C LEU A 27 -17.81 38.02 0.16
N ILE A 28 -17.43 37.58 1.38
CA ILE A 28 -18.26 36.73 2.25
C ILE A 28 -19.65 37.35 2.46
N ASN A 29 -19.70 38.65 2.76
CA ASN A 29 -20.95 39.37 3.02
C ASN A 29 -21.86 39.55 1.79
N ARG A 30 -21.40 39.21 0.58
CA ARG A 30 -22.24 39.18 -0.64
C ARG A 30 -23.10 37.92 -0.79
N SER A 31 -22.78 36.82 -0.08
CA SER A 31 -23.60 35.61 -0.05
C SER A 31 -24.44 35.53 1.23
N PRO A 32 -25.78 35.65 1.14
CA PRO A 32 -26.66 35.41 2.29
C PRO A 32 -26.53 34.01 2.86
N THR A 33 -26.23 33.00 2.03
CA THR A 33 -25.95 31.62 2.49
C THR A 33 -24.68 31.57 3.33
N PHE A 34 -23.57 32.11 2.85
CA PHE A 34 -22.29 32.09 3.56
C PHE A 34 -22.36 32.84 4.90
N VAL A 35 -23.01 34.01 4.91
CA VAL A 35 -23.26 34.79 6.14
C VAL A 35 -24.12 33.99 7.13
N ALA A 36 -25.16 33.29 6.69
CA ALA A 36 -25.98 32.47 7.58
C ALA A 36 -25.17 31.30 8.19
N GLN A 37 -24.39 30.60 7.36
CA GLN A 37 -23.57 29.46 7.77
C GLN A 37 -22.45 29.86 8.74
N LEU A 38 -21.73 30.96 8.49
CA LEU A 38 -20.68 31.46 9.40
C LEU A 38 -21.25 31.93 10.75
N ASN A 39 -22.45 32.53 10.77
CA ASN A 39 -23.12 32.82 12.04
C ASN A 39 -23.51 31.53 12.79
N ALA A 40 -24.03 30.50 12.11
CA ALA A 40 -24.39 29.22 12.72
C ALA A 40 -23.15 28.44 13.25
N ALA A 41 -22.05 28.42 12.49
CA ALA A 41 -20.77 27.85 12.95
C ALA A 41 -20.21 28.62 14.17
N ASN A 42 -20.34 29.95 14.18
CA ASN A 42 -19.98 30.76 15.34
C ASN A 42 -20.88 30.49 16.57
N GLU A 43 -22.16 30.19 16.38
CA GLU A 43 -23.04 29.73 17.46
C GLU A 43 -22.62 28.34 17.99
N ARG A 44 -22.23 27.41 17.11
CA ARG A 44 -21.64 26.11 17.53
C ARG A 44 -20.35 26.29 18.34
N VAL A 45 -19.45 27.18 17.92
CA VAL A 45 -18.22 27.52 18.68
C VAL A 45 -18.56 28.14 20.04
N SER A 46 -19.53 29.06 20.07
CA SER A 46 -20.00 29.68 21.32
C SER A 46 -20.66 28.68 22.28
N ALA A 47 -21.17 27.56 21.76
CA ALA A 47 -21.72 26.44 22.52
C ALA A 47 -20.71 25.30 22.81
N GLY A 48 -19.49 25.36 22.28
CA GLY A 48 -18.49 24.30 22.40
C GLY A 48 -18.76 23.04 21.58
N THR A 49 -19.64 23.10 20.57
CA THR A 49 -20.00 21.98 19.67
C THR A 49 -19.29 22.04 18.30
N LEU A 50 -18.34 22.96 18.18
CA LEU A 50 -17.38 23.13 17.10
C LEU A 50 -16.17 23.88 17.72
N GLN A 51 -14.96 23.62 17.26
CA GLN A 51 -13.78 24.38 17.67
C GLN A 51 -13.53 25.58 16.74
N PRO A 52 -12.87 26.66 17.21
CA PRO A 52 -12.38 27.72 16.34
C PRO A 52 -11.43 27.18 15.25
N MET A 53 -11.37 27.87 14.11
CA MET A 53 -10.46 27.55 13.00
C MET A 53 -9.00 27.56 13.43
N PHE A 54 -8.23 26.58 12.99
CA PHE A 54 -6.84 26.36 13.39
C PHE A 54 -5.91 26.30 12.18
N VAL A 55 -4.70 26.87 12.31
CA VAL A 55 -3.67 26.78 11.27
C VAL A 55 -2.70 25.64 11.62
N ASN A 56 -2.79 24.54 10.88
CA ASN A 56 -2.04 23.32 11.16
C ASN A 56 -0.73 23.31 10.37
N ALA A 57 0.40 23.38 11.09
CA ALA A 57 1.75 23.37 10.50
C ALA A 57 2.12 22.10 9.72
N ASN A 58 1.30 21.04 9.79
CA ASN A 58 1.53 19.76 9.12
C ASN A 58 0.54 19.49 7.96
N LEU A 59 -0.41 20.39 7.66
CA LEU A 59 -1.26 20.27 6.47
C LEU A 59 -0.48 20.69 5.21
N PRO A 60 -0.48 19.89 4.12
CA PRO A 60 0.48 20.06 3.03
C PRO A 60 0.19 21.24 2.08
N ALA A 61 -1.08 21.62 1.86
CA ALA A 61 -1.46 22.76 1.02
C ALA A 61 -2.90 23.29 1.24
N ASP A 62 -3.81 22.51 1.83
CA ASP A 62 -5.25 22.73 1.73
C ASP A 62 -5.97 22.95 3.08
N GLY A 63 -7.31 22.97 3.03
CA GLY A 63 -8.17 22.87 4.20
C GLY A 63 -8.45 21.41 4.60
N LEU A 64 -9.08 21.24 5.76
CA LEU A 64 -9.67 19.98 6.21
C LEU A 64 -10.69 20.23 7.34
N TYR A 65 -11.89 19.65 7.23
CA TYR A 65 -12.75 19.48 8.40
C TYR A 65 -12.38 18.23 9.19
N ASN A 66 -11.71 18.43 10.32
CA ASN A 66 -11.37 17.36 11.25
C ASN A 66 -12.62 16.94 12.05
N TYR A 67 -13.20 15.79 11.70
CA TYR A 67 -14.43 15.26 12.29
C TYR A 67 -14.31 14.89 13.77
N ASP A 68 -13.15 14.41 14.23
CA ASP A 68 -12.93 13.99 15.62
C ASP A 68 -12.75 15.20 16.54
N ASN A 69 -11.92 16.16 16.13
CA ASN A 69 -11.74 17.42 16.85
C ASN A 69 -12.91 18.40 16.66
N LYS A 70 -13.85 18.09 15.76
CA LYS A 70 -14.91 18.97 15.26
C LYS A 70 -14.38 20.37 14.96
N ARG A 71 -13.36 20.44 14.09
CA ARG A 71 -12.57 21.64 13.83
C ARG A 71 -12.26 21.83 12.35
N LEU A 72 -12.36 23.08 11.88
CA LEU A 72 -11.80 23.48 10.59
C LEU A 72 -10.29 23.74 10.74
N GLU A 73 -9.48 23.05 9.95
CA GLU A 73 -8.03 23.19 9.92
C GLU A 73 -7.59 23.66 8.52
N PHE A 74 -6.53 24.46 8.47
CA PHE A 74 -5.98 25.00 7.22
C PHE A 74 -4.46 24.94 7.23
N ALA A 75 -3.85 24.73 6.05
CA ALA A 75 -2.41 24.82 5.85
C ALA A 75 -1.85 26.24 6.16
N PRO A 76 -0.54 26.39 6.44
CA PRO A 76 0.05 27.67 6.84
C PRO A 76 -0.03 28.79 5.80
N ASP A 77 -0.18 28.43 4.52
CA ASP A 77 -0.27 29.35 3.38
C ASP A 77 -1.66 30.01 3.24
N VAL A 78 -2.65 29.65 4.07
CA VAL A 78 -4.03 30.18 4.00
C VAL A 78 -4.11 31.71 4.10
N GLY A 79 -3.10 32.36 4.67
CA GLY A 79 -2.96 33.82 4.71
C GLY A 79 -2.28 34.45 3.48
N GLU A 80 -1.73 33.63 2.57
CA GLU A 80 -1.07 34.03 1.32
C GLU A 80 -1.95 33.79 0.09
N LYS A 81 -2.94 32.87 0.17
CA LYS A 81 -3.96 32.63 -0.86
C LYS A 81 -4.75 33.90 -1.19
N THR A 82 -5.14 34.08 -2.46
CA THR A 82 -5.87 35.28 -2.90
C THR A 82 -7.26 35.38 -2.26
N ASP A 83 -7.87 36.58 -2.31
CA ASP A 83 -9.22 36.81 -1.78
C ASP A 83 -10.28 35.85 -2.37
N GLY A 84 -10.12 35.40 -3.62
CA GLY A 84 -11.00 34.42 -4.26
C GLY A 84 -10.73 32.98 -3.81
N GLU A 85 -9.47 32.56 -3.79
CA GLU A 85 -9.08 31.21 -3.34
C GLU A 85 -9.45 30.97 -1.87
N PHE A 86 -9.20 31.95 -0.99
CA PHE A 86 -9.60 31.89 0.41
C PHE A 86 -11.13 31.75 0.57
N VAL A 87 -11.90 32.53 -0.18
CA VAL A 87 -13.37 32.51 -0.15
C VAL A 87 -13.93 31.18 -0.66
N ASN A 88 -13.36 30.65 -1.75
CA ASN A 88 -13.77 29.36 -2.32
C ASN A 88 -13.41 28.19 -1.37
N LEU A 89 -12.18 28.16 -0.85
CA LEU A 89 -11.72 27.13 0.10
C LEU A 89 -12.57 27.15 1.38
N LEU A 90 -12.75 28.32 2.00
CA LEU A 90 -13.59 28.44 3.19
C LEU A 90 -15.06 28.06 2.93
N ALA A 91 -15.58 28.28 1.71
CA ALA A 91 -16.93 27.87 1.33
C ALA A 91 -17.06 26.34 1.17
N HIS A 92 -16.02 25.65 0.67
CA HIS A 92 -15.94 24.18 0.63
C HIS A 92 -15.91 23.60 2.05
N GLU A 93 -14.92 24.04 2.83
CA GLU A 93 -14.66 23.55 4.20
C GLU A 93 -15.86 23.75 5.13
N LEU A 94 -16.49 24.91 5.07
CA LEU A 94 -17.71 25.18 5.84
C LEU A 94 -18.89 24.33 5.33
N GLY A 95 -18.88 23.85 4.09
CA GLY A 95 -19.81 22.86 3.57
C GLY A 95 -19.83 21.60 4.43
N HIS A 96 -18.69 20.96 4.68
CA HIS A 96 -18.57 19.81 5.58
C HIS A 96 -19.14 20.10 6.98
N VAL A 97 -18.87 21.28 7.55
CA VAL A 97 -19.43 21.69 8.84
C VAL A 97 -20.96 21.79 8.81
N ASN A 98 -21.56 22.19 7.69
CA ASN A 98 -23.01 22.30 7.54
C ASN A 98 -23.69 20.95 7.28
N TYR A 99 -23.04 20.05 6.54
CA TYR A 99 -23.57 18.73 6.18
C TYR A 99 -23.19 17.62 7.18
N ASP A 100 -22.23 17.83 8.09
CA ASP A 100 -21.89 16.96 9.24
C ASP A 100 -23.11 16.25 9.89
N PRO A 101 -24.27 16.89 10.17
CA PRO A 101 -25.45 16.20 10.70
C PRO A 101 -26.17 15.29 9.70
N SER A 102 -26.23 15.64 8.41
CA SER A 102 -26.81 14.79 7.36
C SER A 102 -25.89 13.64 6.99
N ASP A 103 -24.57 13.87 6.99
CA ASP A 103 -23.58 12.90 6.52
C ASP A 103 -23.33 11.84 7.59
N MET A 104 -23.35 12.23 8.88
CA MET A 104 -23.44 11.28 9.99
C MET A 104 -24.76 10.49 9.96
N SER A 105 -25.90 11.14 9.67
CA SER A 105 -27.17 10.42 9.52
C SER A 105 -27.20 9.50 8.29
N PHE A 106 -26.42 9.80 7.25
CA PHE A 106 -26.22 8.94 6.09
C PHE A 106 -25.31 7.76 6.44
N LYS A 107 -24.20 8.01 7.15
CA LYS A 107 -23.29 7.00 7.67
C LYS A 107 -24.03 5.96 8.51
N ASP A 108 -24.84 6.39 9.47
CA ASP A 108 -25.63 5.48 10.32
C ASP A 108 -26.69 4.69 9.53
N LYS A 109 -27.23 5.27 8.44
CA LYS A 109 -28.33 4.71 7.65
C LYS A 109 -27.89 3.76 6.53
N TYR A 110 -26.73 4.02 5.91
CA TYR A 110 -26.21 3.25 4.78
C TYR A 110 -25.08 2.30 5.23
N PRO A 111 -23.79 2.70 5.34
CA PRO A 111 -22.73 1.76 5.72
C PRO A 111 -22.88 1.22 7.15
N GLY A 112 -23.31 2.05 8.11
CA GLY A 112 -23.55 1.64 9.51
C GLY A 112 -24.72 0.67 9.71
N ALA A 113 -25.53 0.44 8.68
CA ALA A 113 -26.59 -0.57 8.67
C ALA A 113 -26.15 -1.91 8.03
N MET A 114 -24.89 -2.01 7.58
CA MET A 114 -24.32 -3.21 6.96
C MET A 114 -23.24 -3.83 7.84
N ASN A 115 -23.00 -5.13 7.68
CA ASN A 115 -21.91 -5.81 8.35
C ASN A 115 -20.60 -5.68 7.54
N PRO A 116 -19.43 -5.46 8.16
CA PRO A 116 -18.13 -5.40 7.47
C PRO A 116 -17.65 -6.74 6.84
N ARG A 117 -18.46 -7.81 6.84
CA ARG A 117 -18.26 -9.03 6.01
C ARG A 117 -19.25 -9.14 4.84
N ASP A 118 -20.11 -8.15 4.66
CA ASP A 118 -21.02 -8.07 3.52
C ASP A 118 -20.25 -7.51 2.31
N PRO A 119 -20.02 -8.29 1.22
CA PRO A 119 -19.34 -7.78 0.03
C PRO A 119 -20.12 -6.65 -0.67
N GLY A 120 -21.39 -6.43 -0.32
CA GLY A 120 -22.15 -5.25 -0.73
C GLY A 120 -21.80 -3.97 0.05
N ALA A 121 -21.14 -4.05 1.20
CA ALA A 121 -20.86 -2.88 2.04
C ALA A 121 -19.81 -1.94 1.43
N TYR A 122 -18.83 -2.45 0.67
CA TYR A 122 -17.69 -1.65 0.20
C TYR A 122 -18.10 -0.38 -0.56
N PRO A 123 -18.97 -0.41 -1.62
CA PRO A 123 -19.42 0.82 -2.26
C PRO A 123 -20.31 1.69 -1.37
N GLY A 124 -20.97 1.10 -0.37
CA GLY A 124 -21.77 1.82 0.64
C GLY A 124 -20.92 2.72 1.54
N TYR A 125 -19.70 2.28 1.88
CA TYR A 125 -18.71 3.11 2.58
C TYR A 125 -18.11 4.18 1.65
N GLY A 126 -17.66 3.82 0.44
CA GLY A 126 -17.13 4.82 -0.51
C GLY A 126 -18.16 5.89 -0.93
N MET A 127 -19.45 5.53 -0.96
CA MET A 127 -20.55 6.46 -1.23
C MET A 127 -20.71 7.55 -0.15
N LEU A 128 -20.30 7.30 1.11
CA LEU A 128 -20.30 8.33 2.16
C LEU A 128 -19.29 9.44 1.84
N SER A 129 -18.06 9.09 1.47
CA SER A 129 -17.02 10.07 1.13
C SER A 129 -17.37 10.86 -0.12
N VAL A 130 -17.89 10.19 -1.16
CA VAL A 130 -18.41 10.86 -2.36
C VAL A 130 -19.51 11.86 -2.00
N LEU A 131 -20.47 11.50 -1.14
CA LEU A 131 -21.54 12.41 -0.71
C LEU A 131 -20.97 13.64 0.01
N ASN A 132 -19.99 13.42 0.90
CA ASN A 132 -19.37 14.43 1.75
C ASN A 132 -18.64 15.51 0.92
N GLU A 133 -17.72 15.10 0.04
CA GLU A 133 -17.00 16.03 -0.84
C GLU A 133 -17.93 16.71 -1.84
N THR A 134 -18.91 15.98 -2.40
CA THR A 134 -19.95 16.60 -3.24
C THR A 134 -20.75 17.66 -2.46
N GLY A 135 -20.93 17.50 -1.15
CA GLY A 135 -21.55 18.48 -0.25
C GLY A 135 -20.70 19.74 -0.07
N GLY A 136 -19.40 19.58 0.21
CA GLY A 136 -18.42 20.68 0.25
C GLY A 136 -18.39 21.46 -1.06
N ALA A 137 -18.19 20.75 -2.17
CA ALA A 137 -18.15 21.27 -3.53
C ALA A 137 -19.45 22.00 -3.93
N TYR A 138 -20.60 21.43 -3.60
CA TYR A 138 -21.90 22.05 -3.84
C TYR A 138 -22.07 23.35 -3.03
N ASN A 139 -21.58 23.40 -1.79
CA ASN A 139 -21.63 24.62 -0.99
C ASN A 139 -20.76 25.73 -1.60
N ASN A 140 -19.54 25.36 -2.03
CA ASN A 140 -18.61 26.24 -2.75
C ASN A 140 -19.26 26.80 -4.04
N TRP A 141 -19.78 25.93 -4.91
CA TRP A 141 -20.53 26.30 -6.13
C TRP A 141 -21.74 27.20 -5.82
N LYS A 142 -22.52 26.91 -4.76
CA LYS A 142 -23.72 27.69 -4.38
C LYS A 142 -23.35 29.10 -3.89
N ILE A 143 -22.28 29.22 -3.10
CA ILE A 143 -21.78 30.49 -2.57
C ILE A 143 -21.11 31.32 -3.67
N GLY A 144 -20.21 30.72 -4.45
CA GLY A 144 -19.52 31.39 -5.56
C GLY A 144 -20.49 31.96 -6.58
N ASN A 145 -21.56 31.22 -6.92
CA ASN A 145 -22.64 31.73 -7.77
C ASN A 145 -23.40 32.92 -7.15
N GLN A 146 -23.66 32.94 -5.84
CA GLN A 146 -24.30 34.10 -5.20
C GLN A 146 -23.40 35.33 -5.23
N ILE A 147 -22.10 35.17 -4.94
CA ILE A 147 -21.11 36.24 -4.99
C ILE A 147 -20.99 36.78 -6.43
N ASN A 148 -20.84 35.90 -7.43
CA ASN A 148 -20.68 36.31 -8.83
C ASN A 148 -21.95 36.97 -9.41
N ASN A 149 -23.15 36.52 -9.05
CA ASN A 149 -24.38 37.23 -9.42
C ASN A 149 -24.49 38.60 -8.74
N SER A 150 -23.97 38.77 -7.52
CA SER A 150 -23.88 40.08 -6.85
C SER A 150 -22.87 41.02 -7.52
N LEU A 151 -21.69 40.50 -7.88
CA LEU A 151 -20.64 41.28 -8.57
C LEU A 151 -21.09 41.72 -9.97
N ALA A 152 -21.76 40.84 -10.72
CA ALA A 152 -22.33 41.17 -12.03
C ALA A 152 -23.43 42.25 -11.95
N ALA A 153 -24.20 42.30 -10.87
CA ALA A 153 -25.19 43.35 -10.63
C ALA A 153 -24.55 44.71 -10.28
N ASP A 154 -23.41 44.70 -9.59
CA ASP A 154 -22.61 45.89 -9.27
C ASP A 154 -21.70 46.37 -10.43
N GLY A 155 -21.56 45.58 -11.51
CA GLY A 155 -20.66 45.85 -12.63
C GLY A 155 -19.18 45.57 -12.33
N LEU A 156 -18.90 44.74 -11.33
CA LEU A 156 -17.57 44.32 -10.91
C LEU A 156 -17.16 43.00 -11.60
N PRO A 157 -15.84 42.72 -11.76
CA PRO A 157 -15.39 41.41 -12.21
C PRO A 157 -15.83 40.31 -11.24
N ALA A 158 -16.09 39.12 -11.78
CA ALA A 158 -16.35 37.92 -10.99
C ALA A 158 -15.11 37.51 -10.17
N ILE A 159 -15.33 36.82 -9.04
CA ILE A 159 -14.28 35.98 -8.45
C ILE A 159 -14.02 34.80 -9.37
N GLU A 160 -12.76 34.36 -9.44
CA GLU A 160 -12.39 33.20 -10.24
C GLU A 160 -13.15 31.96 -9.76
N ALA A 161 -13.75 31.25 -10.71
CA ALA A 161 -14.41 29.99 -10.41
C ALA A 161 -13.35 28.97 -9.97
N ASN A 162 -13.62 28.25 -8.87
CA ASN A 162 -12.78 27.13 -8.49
C ASN A 162 -12.73 26.12 -9.65
N THR A 163 -11.52 25.69 -10.03
CA THR A 163 -11.25 24.73 -11.11
C THR A 163 -10.71 23.40 -10.58
N SER A 164 -10.90 23.09 -9.29
CA SER A 164 -10.69 21.75 -8.73
C SER A 164 -11.51 20.70 -9.49
N GLU A 165 -12.81 20.94 -9.62
CA GLU A 165 -13.84 19.96 -10.02
C GLU A 165 -14.81 20.49 -11.12
N PRO A 166 -14.32 20.77 -12.33
CA PRO A 166 -15.16 21.35 -13.38
C PRO A 166 -16.36 20.46 -13.77
N GLU A 167 -16.25 19.14 -13.66
CA GLU A 167 -17.30 18.17 -14.00
C GLU A 167 -18.44 18.17 -12.97
N ALA A 168 -18.13 18.21 -11.66
CA ALA A 168 -19.13 18.31 -10.60
C ALA A 168 -19.89 19.63 -10.71
N TYR A 169 -19.18 20.73 -10.97
CA TYR A 169 -19.79 22.06 -11.13
C TYR A 169 -20.68 22.12 -12.37
N ALA A 170 -20.32 21.45 -13.48
CA ALA A 170 -21.17 21.31 -14.65
C ALA A 170 -22.44 20.48 -14.37
N ALA A 171 -22.33 19.42 -13.56
CA ALA A 171 -23.48 18.63 -13.11
C ALA A 171 -24.42 19.45 -12.20
N PHE A 172 -23.88 20.22 -11.26
CA PHE A 172 -24.66 21.14 -10.43
C PHE A 172 -25.42 22.17 -11.28
N ASP A 173 -24.74 22.77 -12.26
CA ASP A 173 -25.32 23.73 -13.21
C ASP A 173 -26.49 23.12 -14.01
N ALA A 174 -26.32 21.88 -14.50
CA ALA A 174 -27.35 21.15 -15.24
C ALA A 174 -28.56 20.78 -14.35
N ALA A 175 -28.31 20.34 -13.12
CA ALA A 175 -29.34 19.97 -12.16
C ALA A 175 -30.12 21.19 -11.62
N ALA A 176 -29.44 22.34 -11.45
CA ALA A 176 -30.05 23.59 -10.99
C ALA A 176 -30.96 24.24 -12.05
N LYS A 177 -30.54 24.23 -13.32
CA LYS A 177 -31.34 24.73 -14.46
C LYS A 177 -32.68 23.99 -14.63
N ASN A 178 -32.75 22.74 -14.16
CA ASN A 178 -33.90 21.84 -14.31
C ASN A 178 -34.64 21.56 -12.99
N ARG A 179 -34.77 22.55 -12.09
CA ARG A 179 -35.49 22.40 -10.80
C ARG A 179 -36.95 21.95 -11.00
N PRO A 180 -37.38 20.79 -10.46
CA PRO A 180 -38.78 20.38 -10.44
C PRO A 180 -39.65 21.31 -9.58
N ALA A 181 -40.90 21.51 -9.99
CA ALA A 181 -41.88 22.23 -9.21
C ALA A 181 -42.29 21.45 -7.95
N GLY A 182 -42.53 22.15 -6.84
CA GLY A 182 -43.04 21.58 -5.58
C GLY A 182 -41.98 21.21 -4.54
N LEU A 183 -40.71 21.02 -4.92
CA LEU A 183 -39.62 20.75 -3.97
C LEU A 183 -39.30 21.98 -3.10
N THR A 184 -39.06 21.75 -1.81
CA THR A 184 -38.44 22.74 -0.91
C THR A 184 -36.99 23.05 -1.32
N GLU A 185 -36.32 24.01 -0.67
CA GLU A 185 -34.91 24.29 -0.97
C GLU A 185 -34.01 23.11 -0.59
N ALA A 186 -34.08 22.59 0.64
CA ALA A 186 -33.30 21.42 1.05
C ALA A 186 -33.51 20.19 0.13
N GLN A 187 -34.74 19.88 -0.25
CA GLN A 187 -35.05 18.80 -1.19
C GLN A 187 -34.51 19.07 -2.62
N ASN A 188 -34.46 20.33 -3.03
CA ASN A 188 -33.84 20.71 -4.29
C ASN A 188 -32.32 20.54 -4.24
N ASP A 189 -31.71 20.90 -3.13
CA ASP A 189 -30.27 20.96 -2.95
C ASP A 189 -29.70 19.54 -2.77
N ASN A 190 -30.37 18.68 -1.98
CA ASN A 190 -30.09 17.23 -1.91
C ASN A 190 -30.11 16.59 -3.31
N ARG A 191 -31.10 16.91 -4.16
CA ARG A 191 -31.14 16.42 -5.55
C ARG A 191 -29.92 16.91 -6.34
N ILE A 192 -29.49 18.15 -6.18
CA ILE A 192 -28.34 18.69 -6.93
C ILE A 192 -27.04 18.00 -6.49
N ILE A 193 -26.85 17.79 -5.18
CA ILE A 193 -25.73 16.99 -4.63
C ILE A 193 -25.75 15.58 -5.24
N GLN A 194 -26.88 14.86 -5.17
CA GLN A 194 -27.03 13.52 -5.77
C GLN A 194 -26.69 13.44 -7.26
N GLN A 195 -26.88 14.53 -8.03
CA GLN A 195 -26.47 14.57 -9.45
C GLN A 195 -24.99 14.88 -9.64
N GLY A 196 -24.34 15.59 -8.72
CA GLY A 196 -22.89 15.82 -8.72
C GLY A 196 -22.06 14.60 -8.32
N MET A 197 -22.58 13.75 -7.41
CA MET A 197 -21.87 12.58 -6.87
C MET A 197 -21.29 11.66 -7.95
N GLY A 198 -21.96 11.50 -9.09
CA GLY A 198 -21.49 10.68 -10.20
C GLY A 198 -20.26 11.23 -10.94
N ALA A 199 -20.06 12.56 -10.91
CA ALA A 199 -18.88 13.22 -11.45
C ALA A 199 -17.74 13.24 -10.42
N THR A 200 -18.04 13.59 -9.16
CA THR A 200 -17.07 13.57 -8.04
C THR A 200 -16.42 12.18 -7.92
N ALA A 201 -17.22 11.11 -7.88
CA ALA A 201 -16.72 9.72 -7.79
C ALA A 201 -15.85 9.24 -8.98
N ALA A 202 -15.77 9.99 -10.08
CA ALA A 202 -15.10 9.57 -11.32
C ALA A 202 -13.97 10.52 -11.79
N HIS A 203 -13.98 11.79 -11.36
CA HIS A 203 -13.14 12.85 -11.93
C HIS A 203 -12.48 13.78 -10.91
N ASP A 204 -12.95 13.81 -9.65
CA ASP A 204 -12.29 14.58 -8.60
C ASP A 204 -10.94 13.91 -8.24
N ARG A 205 -9.94 14.74 -7.92
CA ARG A 205 -8.54 14.39 -7.69
C ARG A 205 -8.41 13.47 -6.48
N HIS A 206 -9.20 13.73 -5.44
CA HIS A 206 -9.29 12.87 -4.26
C HIS A 206 -9.77 11.47 -4.66
N PHE A 207 -10.85 11.34 -5.43
CA PHE A 207 -11.39 10.02 -5.76
C PHE A 207 -10.60 9.28 -6.86
N THR A 208 -9.80 9.99 -7.66
CA THR A 208 -9.01 9.43 -8.78
C THR A 208 -7.57 9.05 -8.45
N ASP A 209 -6.96 9.60 -7.39
CA ASP A 209 -5.65 9.10 -6.90
C ASP A 209 -5.75 7.73 -6.20
N GLY A 210 -6.93 7.43 -5.67
CA GLY A 210 -7.22 6.26 -4.86
C GLY A 210 -8.10 6.55 -3.63
N THR A 211 -8.42 7.80 -3.28
CA THR A 211 -9.09 8.09 -2.00
C THR A 211 -10.51 7.53 -1.88
N TYR A 212 -11.27 7.37 -2.99
CA TYR A 212 -12.53 6.57 -2.99
C TYR A 212 -12.34 5.18 -2.36
N ASP A 213 -11.23 4.59 -2.81
CA ASP A 213 -10.85 3.21 -2.67
C ASP A 213 -10.15 3.02 -1.31
N TYR A 214 -9.41 4.04 -0.84
CA TYR A 214 -8.86 4.22 0.51
C TYR A 214 -9.97 4.29 1.55
N ASP A 215 -10.91 5.24 1.47
CA ASP A 215 -11.96 5.40 2.48
C ASP A 215 -12.85 4.17 2.57
N ALA A 216 -13.24 3.61 1.42
CA ALA A 216 -13.98 2.37 1.38
C ALA A 216 -13.22 1.20 2.05
N ARG A 217 -11.90 1.06 1.83
CA ARG A 217 -11.05 0.07 2.53
C ARG A 217 -10.88 0.40 4.02
N HIS A 218 -10.66 1.66 4.37
CA HIS A 218 -10.33 2.13 5.71
C HIS A 218 -11.50 1.95 6.67
N PHE A 219 -12.72 2.32 6.22
CA PHE A 219 -13.92 2.20 7.05
C PHE A 219 -14.56 0.80 7.07
N SER A 220 -14.32 -0.05 6.06
CA SER A 220 -14.94 -1.39 5.98
C SER A 220 -14.00 -2.57 6.22
N GLY A 221 -12.70 -2.44 5.92
CA GLY A 221 -11.74 -3.54 5.86
C GLY A 221 -11.91 -4.50 4.67
N LEU A 222 -12.83 -4.20 3.75
CA LEU A 222 -13.15 -5.03 2.59
C LEU A 222 -12.35 -4.63 1.34
N PRO A 223 -12.11 -5.57 0.40
CA PRO A 223 -11.61 -5.25 -0.93
C PRO A 223 -12.74 -4.68 -1.82
N PRO A 224 -12.40 -3.95 -2.89
CA PRO A 224 -13.39 -3.57 -3.90
C PRO A 224 -13.94 -4.78 -4.66
N ILE A 225 -15.11 -4.59 -5.27
CA ILE A 225 -15.81 -5.57 -6.11
C ILE A 225 -15.02 -5.84 -7.41
N GLU A 226 -14.46 -4.79 -7.99
CA GLU A 226 -13.62 -4.77 -9.19
C GLU A 226 -12.35 -3.93 -8.93
N PRO A 227 -11.24 -4.14 -9.66
CA PRO A 227 -9.98 -3.45 -9.38
C PRO A 227 -9.92 -1.98 -9.85
N GLY A 228 -9.61 -1.07 -8.92
CA GLY A 228 -9.37 0.35 -9.20
C GLY A 228 -10.66 1.19 -9.23
N PRO A 229 -10.56 2.53 -9.40
CA PRO A 229 -11.72 3.42 -9.34
C PRO A 229 -12.68 3.21 -10.53
N PRO A 230 -13.98 3.48 -10.35
CA PRO A 230 -14.96 3.39 -11.43
C PRO A 230 -14.71 4.48 -12.48
N VAL A 231 -14.78 4.14 -13.76
CA VAL A 231 -14.62 5.11 -14.88
C VAL A 231 -15.84 6.04 -15.02
N SER A 232 -16.96 5.69 -14.40
CA SER A 232 -18.08 6.58 -14.12
C SER A 232 -19.01 5.98 -13.06
N ALA A 233 -19.61 6.82 -12.24
CA ALA A 233 -20.68 6.42 -11.32
C ALA A 233 -21.97 7.20 -11.59
N SER A 234 -23.10 6.67 -11.14
CA SER A 234 -24.38 7.37 -11.14
C SER A 234 -25.21 6.98 -9.93
N TYR A 235 -25.87 7.98 -9.34
CA TYR A 235 -26.65 7.83 -8.12
C TYR A 235 -28.08 8.30 -8.39
N GLN A 236 -29.05 7.47 -8.01
CA GLN A 236 -30.48 7.77 -8.07
C GLN A 236 -31.00 7.85 -6.64
N GLY A 237 -31.84 8.83 -6.36
CA GLY A 237 -32.42 9.00 -5.03
C GLY A 237 -33.83 9.57 -5.06
N ASP A 238 -34.53 9.45 -3.92
CA ASP A 238 -35.81 10.10 -3.71
C ASP A 238 -35.58 11.57 -3.27
N PRO A 239 -35.95 12.58 -4.09
CA PRO A 239 -35.78 13.98 -3.74
C PRO A 239 -36.69 14.42 -2.57
N ASN A 240 -37.63 13.59 -2.11
CA ASN A 240 -38.49 13.91 -0.97
C ASN A 240 -37.78 13.64 0.37
N THR A 241 -37.01 12.55 0.46
CA THR A 241 -36.30 12.12 1.68
C THR A 241 -34.81 12.46 1.66
N GLY A 242 -34.20 12.55 0.47
CA GLY A 242 -32.74 12.63 0.29
C GLY A 242 -32.06 11.25 0.17
N ASP A 243 -32.83 10.16 0.21
CA ASP A 243 -32.29 8.79 0.18
C ASP A 243 -31.77 8.39 -1.19
N ILE A 244 -30.61 7.72 -1.24
CA ILE A 244 -30.17 6.96 -2.40
C ILE A 244 -31.01 5.69 -2.51
N THR A 245 -31.57 5.45 -3.69
CA THR A 245 -32.37 4.26 -4.04
C THR A 245 -31.65 3.34 -5.02
N SER A 246 -30.66 3.85 -5.76
CA SER A 246 -29.77 3.05 -6.60
C SER A 246 -28.41 3.73 -6.76
N ALA A 247 -27.33 2.93 -6.74
CA ALA A 247 -25.99 3.35 -7.14
C ALA A 247 -25.50 2.40 -8.23
N THR A 248 -24.98 2.95 -9.35
CA THR A 248 -24.44 2.17 -10.47
C THR A 248 -23.05 2.67 -10.82
N GLN A 249 -22.09 1.75 -10.91
CA GLN A 249 -20.67 2.00 -11.18
C GLN A 249 -20.26 1.22 -12.43
N ASN A 250 -19.56 1.87 -13.35
CA ASN A 250 -18.96 1.25 -14.53
C ASN A 250 -17.44 1.20 -14.32
N TRP A 251 -16.81 0.05 -14.56
CA TRP A 251 -15.40 -0.19 -14.26
C TRP A 251 -14.52 -0.19 -15.52
N GLN A 252 -13.20 -0.12 -15.36
CA GLN A 252 -12.27 -0.07 -16.50
C GLN A 252 -12.25 -1.35 -17.36
N SER A 253 -12.67 -2.49 -16.79
CA SER A 253 -12.93 -3.74 -17.50
C SER A 253 -14.11 -3.64 -18.49
N GLY A 254 -14.99 -2.65 -18.31
CA GLY A 254 -16.28 -2.53 -18.98
C GLY A 254 -17.44 -3.18 -18.21
N ASP A 255 -17.16 -3.82 -17.07
CA ASP A 255 -18.18 -4.42 -16.21
C ASP A 255 -18.98 -3.33 -15.46
N VAL A 256 -20.20 -3.66 -15.06
CA VAL A 256 -21.16 -2.72 -14.46
C VAL A 256 -21.73 -3.30 -13.17
N SER A 257 -21.44 -2.67 -12.04
CA SER A 257 -22.03 -2.99 -10.73
C SER A 257 -23.22 -2.08 -10.45
N THR A 258 -24.31 -2.63 -9.93
CA THR A 258 -25.53 -1.89 -9.55
C THR A 258 -26.05 -2.37 -8.21
N GLN A 259 -26.11 -1.45 -7.26
CA GLN A 259 -26.70 -1.63 -5.94
C GLN A 259 -28.06 -0.94 -5.88
N LYS A 260 -29.05 -1.61 -5.28
CA LYS A 260 -30.41 -1.09 -5.08
C LYS A 260 -30.74 -1.01 -3.60
N TYR A 261 -31.32 0.11 -3.18
CA TYR A 261 -31.51 0.48 -1.80
C TYR A 261 -32.99 0.76 -1.50
N GLN A 262 -33.42 0.41 -0.30
CA GLN A 262 -34.72 0.79 0.25
C GLN A 262 -34.54 1.20 1.72
N ASP A 263 -35.04 2.38 2.08
CA ASP A 263 -34.99 2.91 3.45
C ASP A 263 -33.57 2.93 4.07
N GLY A 264 -32.53 3.08 3.23
CA GLY A 264 -31.10 3.01 3.60
C GLY A 264 -30.45 1.63 3.42
N ARG A 265 -31.24 0.57 3.39
CA ARG A 265 -30.78 -0.82 3.39
C ARG A 265 -30.59 -1.37 1.99
N LEU A 266 -29.48 -2.09 1.78
CA LEU A 266 -29.15 -2.74 0.52
C LEU A 266 -30.11 -3.91 0.24
N GLN A 267 -30.88 -3.85 -0.85
CA GLN A 267 -31.86 -4.88 -1.23
C GLN A 267 -31.30 -5.86 -2.27
N SER A 268 -30.39 -5.40 -3.12
CA SER A 268 -29.62 -6.24 -4.05
C SER A 268 -28.32 -5.58 -4.47
N ASN A 269 -27.30 -6.38 -4.74
CA ASN A 269 -26.13 -5.99 -5.53
C ASN A 269 -26.07 -6.90 -6.77
N GLU A 270 -25.83 -6.35 -7.96
CA GLU A 270 -25.73 -7.10 -9.21
C GLU A 270 -24.54 -6.57 -10.00
N THR A 271 -23.64 -7.44 -10.45
CA THR A 271 -22.56 -7.07 -11.39
C THR A 271 -22.67 -7.89 -12.66
N ALA A 272 -22.61 -7.22 -13.81
CA ALA A 272 -22.69 -7.81 -15.13
C ALA A 272 -21.51 -7.37 -16.01
N ASP A 273 -21.16 -8.19 -16.99
CA ASP A 273 -20.05 -7.90 -17.89
C ASP A 273 -20.38 -6.82 -18.92
N ALA A 274 -19.37 -6.39 -19.69
CA ALA A 274 -19.52 -5.43 -20.79
C ALA A 274 -20.53 -5.84 -21.90
N SER A 275 -21.03 -7.07 -21.91
CA SER A 275 -22.10 -7.54 -22.80
C SER A 275 -23.50 -7.54 -22.14
N GLY A 276 -23.58 -7.25 -20.85
CA GLY A 276 -24.78 -7.32 -20.02
C GLY A 276 -25.09 -8.71 -19.46
N LYS A 277 -24.15 -9.67 -19.55
CA LYS A 277 -24.31 -10.99 -18.91
C LYS A 277 -23.98 -10.86 -17.43
N LEU A 278 -24.88 -11.30 -16.57
CA LEU A 278 -24.65 -11.33 -15.12
C LEU A 278 -23.38 -12.13 -14.78
N LEU A 279 -22.54 -11.58 -13.90
CA LEU A 279 -21.35 -12.22 -13.33
C LEU A 279 -21.59 -12.63 -11.87
N GLN A 280 -22.28 -11.79 -11.09
CA GLN A 280 -22.61 -12.04 -9.69
C GLN A 280 -23.92 -11.34 -9.30
N SER A 281 -24.64 -11.89 -8.34
CA SER A 281 -25.77 -11.22 -7.66
C SER A 281 -25.81 -11.54 -6.17
N SER A 282 -26.15 -10.55 -5.35
CA SER A 282 -26.42 -10.67 -3.92
C SER A 282 -27.86 -10.26 -3.64
N SER A 283 -28.57 -11.04 -2.83
CA SER A 283 -29.91 -10.73 -2.33
C SER A 283 -29.99 -10.82 -0.81
N TYR A 284 -30.85 -9.96 -0.23
CA TYR A 284 -30.89 -9.69 1.20
C TYR A 284 -32.28 -10.00 1.79
N THR A 285 -32.34 -10.36 3.07
CA THR A 285 -33.59 -10.66 3.80
C THR A 285 -33.48 -10.13 5.22
N TYR A 286 -34.08 -8.97 5.47
CA TYR A 286 -34.05 -8.30 6.77
C TYR A 286 -35.06 -8.89 7.75
N ARG A 287 -34.61 -9.09 8.99
CA ARG A 287 -35.43 -9.56 10.12
C ARG A 287 -35.99 -8.38 10.92
N PRO A 288 -37.14 -8.54 11.63
CA PRO A 288 -37.70 -7.48 12.48
C PRO A 288 -36.83 -7.11 13.70
N ASP A 289 -35.87 -7.96 14.07
CA ASP A 289 -34.91 -7.72 15.16
C ASP A 289 -33.76 -6.77 14.78
N GLY A 290 -33.59 -6.47 13.48
CA GLY A 290 -32.51 -5.65 12.93
C GLY A 290 -31.42 -6.44 12.22
N GLY A 291 -31.33 -7.75 12.44
CA GLY A 291 -30.41 -8.63 11.73
C GLY A 291 -30.88 -8.92 10.30
N TYR A 292 -30.04 -9.58 9.51
CA TYR A 292 -30.39 -9.92 8.13
C TYR A 292 -29.62 -11.14 7.61
N GLY A 293 -30.23 -11.84 6.65
CA GLY A 293 -29.56 -12.85 5.83
C GLY A 293 -29.14 -12.28 4.48
N MET A 294 -28.03 -12.77 3.95
CA MET A 294 -27.54 -12.52 2.59
C MET A 294 -27.34 -13.85 1.85
N THR A 295 -27.61 -13.88 0.55
CA THR A 295 -27.16 -14.94 -0.36
C THR A 295 -26.51 -14.35 -1.60
N VAL A 296 -25.28 -14.78 -1.91
CA VAL A 296 -24.50 -14.35 -3.07
C VAL A 296 -24.38 -15.51 -4.06
N LYS A 297 -24.53 -15.23 -5.35
CA LYS A 297 -24.51 -16.19 -6.45
C LYS A 297 -23.65 -15.71 -7.61
N ASP A 298 -23.11 -16.65 -8.37
CA ASP A 298 -22.51 -16.37 -9.69
C ASP A 298 -23.58 -16.14 -10.77
N GLY A 299 -23.11 -15.77 -11.97
CA GLY A 299 -23.93 -15.58 -13.17
C GLY A 299 -24.61 -16.85 -13.72
N GLU A 300 -24.27 -18.04 -13.22
CA GLU A 300 -24.97 -19.29 -13.52
C GLU A 300 -26.04 -19.62 -12.46
N GLY A 301 -26.14 -18.81 -11.41
CA GLY A 301 -27.13 -18.90 -10.34
C GLY A 301 -26.73 -19.82 -9.18
N LYS A 302 -25.48 -20.32 -9.16
CA LYS A 302 -24.93 -21.14 -8.09
C LYS A 302 -24.49 -20.26 -6.93
N THR A 303 -24.83 -20.68 -5.71
CA THR A 303 -24.45 -19.97 -4.47
C THR A 303 -22.94 -20.00 -4.28
N LEU A 304 -22.35 -18.82 -4.07
CA LEU A 304 -20.94 -18.62 -3.70
C LEU A 304 -20.79 -18.41 -2.19
N GLN A 305 -21.71 -17.64 -1.59
CA GLN A 305 -21.66 -17.24 -0.18
C GLN A 305 -23.08 -17.14 0.39
N GLN A 306 -23.27 -17.46 1.67
CA GLN A 306 -24.45 -17.09 2.45
C GLN A 306 -24.02 -16.62 3.84
N SER A 307 -24.61 -15.54 4.33
CA SER A 307 -24.28 -14.99 5.64
C SER A 307 -25.54 -14.68 6.44
N ASP A 308 -25.51 -15.01 7.73
CA ASP A 308 -26.53 -14.69 8.72
C ASP A 308 -25.94 -13.69 9.71
N PHE A 309 -26.33 -12.42 9.59
CA PHE A 309 -25.87 -11.31 10.42
C PHE A 309 -26.90 -10.98 11.50
N ASN A 310 -26.45 -10.82 12.74
CA ASN A 310 -27.27 -10.47 13.90
C ASN A 310 -27.35 -8.94 14.14
N PRO A 311 -28.32 -8.45 14.92
CA PRO A 311 -28.47 -7.02 15.20
C PRO A 311 -27.29 -6.40 15.97
N ASP A 312 -26.43 -7.22 16.59
CA ASP A 312 -25.24 -6.82 17.34
C ASP A 312 -23.94 -6.88 16.50
N GLY A 313 -24.03 -7.14 15.19
CA GLY A 313 -22.87 -7.29 14.31
C GLY A 313 -22.18 -8.66 14.35
N SER A 314 -22.57 -9.55 15.27
CA SER A 314 -22.12 -10.95 15.26
C SER A 314 -22.77 -11.73 14.11
N GLY A 315 -22.26 -12.94 13.82
CA GLY A 315 -22.89 -13.76 12.79
C GLY A 315 -22.14 -15.01 12.36
N VAL A 316 -22.66 -15.60 11.27
CA VAL A 316 -22.12 -16.79 10.62
C VAL A 316 -22.09 -16.57 9.12
N GLU A 317 -20.96 -16.88 8.49
CA GLU A 317 -20.71 -16.74 7.06
C GLU A 317 -20.33 -18.10 6.47
N ARG A 318 -20.83 -18.44 5.27
CA ARG A 318 -20.64 -19.75 4.62
C ARG A 318 -20.25 -19.58 3.17
N GLY A 319 -19.04 -20.00 2.82
CA GLY A 319 -18.52 -20.01 1.45
C GLY A 319 -18.62 -21.39 0.82
N PHE A 320 -18.99 -21.45 -0.45
CA PHE A 320 -19.23 -22.70 -1.19
C PHE A 320 -18.25 -22.82 -2.37
N ASN A 321 -17.49 -23.91 -2.40
CA ASN A 321 -16.52 -24.17 -3.45
C ASN A 321 -17.18 -24.81 -4.69
N PRO A 322 -16.52 -24.76 -5.87
CA PRO A 322 -17.04 -25.37 -7.09
C PRO A 322 -17.37 -26.87 -6.98
N ASP A 323 -16.64 -27.62 -6.15
CA ASP A 323 -16.81 -29.06 -5.92
C ASP A 323 -17.95 -29.42 -4.94
N GLY A 324 -18.55 -28.42 -4.27
CA GLY A 324 -19.58 -28.61 -3.24
C GLY A 324 -19.05 -28.66 -1.81
N SER A 325 -17.74 -28.64 -1.59
CA SER A 325 -17.17 -28.41 -0.25
C SER A 325 -17.51 -26.99 0.24
N LYS A 326 -17.52 -26.77 1.56
CA LYS A 326 -17.82 -25.46 2.14
C LYS A 326 -16.95 -25.11 3.33
N LEU A 327 -16.79 -23.82 3.57
CA LEU A 327 -16.20 -23.25 4.78
C LEU A 327 -17.26 -22.42 5.51
N GLU A 328 -17.41 -22.62 6.81
CA GLU A 328 -18.19 -21.76 7.69
C GLU A 328 -17.26 -20.97 8.62
N THR A 329 -17.48 -19.66 8.74
CA THR A 329 -16.76 -18.74 9.63
C THR A 329 -17.76 -18.10 10.58
N GLN A 330 -17.44 -18.04 11.88
CA GLN A 330 -18.29 -17.46 12.92
C GLN A 330 -17.53 -16.34 13.64
N PHE A 331 -18.21 -15.24 13.93
CA PHE A 331 -17.59 -13.99 14.40
C PHE A 331 -18.41 -13.28 15.46
N ASN A 332 -17.72 -12.49 16.30
CA ASN A 332 -18.31 -11.73 17.39
C ASN A 332 -18.77 -10.33 16.95
N PRO A 333 -19.40 -9.52 17.82
CA PRO A 333 -19.79 -8.13 17.55
C PRO A 333 -18.66 -7.23 17.02
N ASP A 334 -17.42 -7.45 17.49
CA ASP A 334 -16.22 -6.72 17.04
C ASP A 334 -15.69 -7.20 15.67
N ASN A 335 -16.51 -7.94 14.91
CA ASN A 335 -16.21 -8.61 13.63
C ASN A 335 -15.12 -9.72 13.68
N ARG A 336 -14.54 -9.99 14.86
CA ARG A 336 -13.40 -10.91 14.99
C ARG A 336 -13.86 -12.35 14.89
N THR A 337 -13.14 -13.16 14.11
CA THR A 337 -13.41 -14.59 13.98
C THR A 337 -13.23 -15.27 15.34
N THR A 338 -14.20 -16.10 15.73
CA THR A 338 -14.14 -16.95 16.93
C THR A 338 -14.05 -18.43 16.56
N ARG A 339 -14.57 -18.82 15.38
CA ARG A 339 -14.53 -20.21 14.91
C ARG A 339 -14.52 -20.28 13.38
N MET A 340 -13.82 -21.27 12.83
CA MET A 340 -13.93 -21.68 11.44
C MET A 340 -14.22 -23.18 11.36
N THR A 341 -14.90 -23.64 10.32
CA THR A 341 -15.27 -25.05 10.16
C THR A 341 -15.36 -25.42 8.67
N GLN A 342 -14.46 -26.30 8.23
CA GLN A 342 -14.43 -26.84 6.87
C GLN A 342 -15.27 -28.11 6.77
N TYR A 343 -15.92 -28.29 5.61
CA TYR A 343 -16.73 -29.45 5.28
C TYR A 343 -16.38 -29.95 3.88
N ASP A 344 -16.32 -31.27 3.70
CA ASP A 344 -16.15 -31.89 2.37
C ASP A 344 -17.40 -31.71 1.49
N ALA A 345 -17.31 -32.16 0.23
CA ALA A 345 -18.42 -32.12 -0.73
C ALA A 345 -19.63 -33.01 -0.35
N ASN A 346 -19.53 -33.82 0.70
CA ASN A 346 -20.64 -34.60 1.26
C ASN A 346 -21.27 -33.90 2.48
N GLY A 347 -20.76 -32.73 2.89
CA GLY A 347 -21.20 -31.99 4.08
C GLY A 347 -20.62 -32.51 5.40
N ARG A 348 -19.56 -33.33 5.38
CA ARG A 348 -18.88 -33.84 6.57
C ARG A 348 -17.83 -32.85 7.06
N GLU A 349 -17.85 -32.51 8.35
CA GLU A 349 -16.80 -31.70 9.00
C GLU A 349 -15.42 -32.39 8.84
N THR A 350 -14.47 -31.70 8.21
CA THR A 350 -13.08 -32.16 8.00
C THR A 350 -12.10 -31.45 8.91
N GLN A 351 -12.33 -30.18 9.22
CA GLN A 351 -11.48 -29.38 10.10
C GLN A 351 -12.28 -28.29 10.82
N LYS A 352 -11.87 -27.92 12.03
CA LYS A 352 -12.52 -26.91 12.86
C LYS A 352 -11.50 -26.17 13.71
N ASP A 353 -11.39 -24.86 13.53
CA ASP A 353 -10.43 -23.99 14.19
C ASP A 353 -11.16 -23.04 15.16
N TYR A 354 -10.56 -22.76 16.32
CA TYR A 354 -11.11 -21.91 17.39
C TYR A 354 -10.14 -20.79 17.73
N PHE A 355 -10.61 -19.55 17.67
CA PHE A 355 -9.78 -18.37 17.80
C PHE A 355 -10.06 -17.64 19.12
N ASP A 356 -9.01 -17.12 19.77
CA ASP A 356 -9.19 -16.07 20.78
C ASP A 356 -9.42 -14.75 20.04
N PRO A 357 -10.60 -14.12 20.18
CA PRO A 357 -10.89 -12.88 19.48
C PRO A 357 -10.02 -11.72 19.99
N ASN A 358 -9.58 -11.72 21.25
CA ASN A 358 -8.80 -10.61 21.81
C ASN A 358 -7.39 -10.56 21.21
N GLU A 359 -6.76 -11.73 21.08
CA GLU A 359 -5.39 -11.90 20.60
C GLU A 359 -5.26 -12.14 19.09
N ALA A 360 -6.39 -12.31 18.38
CA ALA A 360 -6.42 -12.68 16.96
C ALA A 360 -5.61 -13.95 16.65
N ARG A 361 -5.72 -14.97 17.51
CA ARG A 361 -4.89 -16.18 17.50
C ARG A 361 -5.74 -17.45 17.41
N ASN A 362 -5.35 -18.40 16.55
CA ASN A 362 -5.88 -19.77 16.61
C ASN A 362 -5.38 -20.46 17.90
N THR A 363 -6.30 -20.87 18.76
CA THR A 363 -6.00 -21.54 20.03
C THR A 363 -6.06 -23.06 19.91
N ASN A 364 -6.98 -23.58 19.08
CA ASN A 364 -7.25 -25.01 18.96
C ASN A 364 -7.76 -25.36 17.55
N GLN A 365 -7.23 -26.43 16.96
CA GLN A 365 -7.70 -27.00 15.71
C GLN A 365 -8.05 -28.47 15.89
N VAL A 366 -9.26 -28.87 15.49
CA VAL A 366 -9.66 -30.27 15.32
C VAL A 366 -9.59 -30.61 13.83
N VAL A 367 -8.90 -31.70 13.48
CA VAL A 367 -8.94 -32.33 12.16
C VAL A 367 -9.67 -33.66 12.29
N THR A 368 -10.67 -33.90 11.44
CA THR A 368 -11.45 -35.15 11.37
C THR A 368 -11.02 -35.94 10.13
N HIS A 369 -10.42 -37.11 10.35
CA HIS A 369 -9.91 -37.98 9.29
C HIS A 369 -11.05 -38.78 8.64
N PRO A 370 -10.89 -39.32 7.40
CA PRO A 370 -11.95 -40.00 6.66
C PRO A 370 -12.57 -41.23 7.35
N ASP A 371 -11.82 -41.91 8.23
CA ASP A 371 -12.30 -43.07 9.01
C ASP A 371 -13.16 -42.68 10.23
N GLY A 372 -13.17 -41.40 10.62
CA GLY A 372 -13.90 -40.86 11.77
C GLY A 372 -13.00 -40.49 12.96
N SER A 373 -11.74 -40.92 12.95
CA SER A 373 -10.74 -40.52 13.95
C SER A 373 -10.48 -39.00 13.90
N ARG A 374 -9.96 -38.44 15.00
CA ARG A 374 -9.73 -36.99 15.12
C ARG A 374 -8.38 -36.68 15.75
N SER A 375 -7.75 -35.60 15.29
CA SER A 375 -6.58 -34.99 15.94
C SER A 375 -6.94 -33.58 16.39
N LEU A 376 -6.79 -33.30 17.69
CA LEU A 376 -6.92 -31.97 18.30
C LEU A 376 -5.53 -31.41 18.57
N TYR A 377 -5.19 -30.29 17.94
CA TYR A 377 -3.99 -29.51 18.17
C TYR A 377 -4.35 -28.28 19.01
N SER A 378 -3.56 -27.97 20.03
CA SER A 378 -3.68 -26.75 20.84
C SER A 378 -2.39 -25.93 20.68
N PHE A 379 -2.55 -24.65 20.36
CA PHE A 379 -1.44 -23.74 20.02
C PHE A 379 -0.98 -22.93 21.24
N ASN A 380 0.30 -22.57 21.25
CA ASN A 380 0.92 -21.68 22.22
C ASN A 380 0.94 -20.23 21.70
N ASP A 381 1.49 -19.32 22.49
CA ASP A 381 1.43 -17.87 22.26
C ASP A 381 2.36 -17.41 21.12
N MET A 382 3.13 -18.33 20.52
CA MET A 382 3.92 -18.14 19.30
C MET A 382 3.27 -18.78 18.06
N ASN A 383 1.97 -19.11 18.12
CA ASN A 383 1.21 -19.82 17.07
C ASN A 383 1.78 -21.20 16.70
N LYS A 384 2.66 -21.79 17.52
CA LYS A 384 3.14 -23.18 17.35
C LYS A 384 2.23 -24.11 18.14
N VAL A 385 2.00 -25.34 17.66
CA VAL A 385 1.31 -26.36 18.45
C VAL A 385 2.15 -26.71 19.68
N GLY A 386 1.59 -26.53 20.89
CA GLY A 386 2.20 -27.00 22.14
C GLY A 386 1.74 -28.42 22.52
N LEU A 387 0.53 -28.81 22.09
CA LEU A 387 -0.07 -30.10 22.40
C LEU A 387 -0.88 -30.66 21.22
N GLN A 388 -0.74 -31.94 20.94
CA GLN A 388 -1.59 -32.74 20.06
C GLN A 388 -2.29 -33.82 20.90
N ASN A 389 -3.53 -34.13 20.57
CA ASN A 389 -4.32 -35.23 21.13
C ASN A 389 -5.02 -35.98 20.00
N ASP A 390 -4.88 -37.30 19.96
CA ASP A 390 -5.49 -38.12 18.91
C ASP A 390 -6.58 -39.01 19.51
N TYR A 391 -7.66 -39.22 18.76
CA TYR A 391 -8.88 -39.92 19.16
C TYR A 391 -9.35 -40.86 18.06
N ASP A 392 -9.91 -42.02 18.43
CA ASP A 392 -10.56 -42.93 17.49
C ASP A 392 -11.94 -42.41 17.01
N ALA A 393 -12.57 -43.15 16.10
CA ALA A 393 -13.89 -42.82 15.56
C ALA A 393 -15.05 -42.97 16.57
N GLN A 394 -14.78 -43.44 17.78
CA GLN A 394 -15.72 -43.53 18.90
C GLN A 394 -15.48 -42.40 19.94
N GLY A 395 -14.42 -41.59 19.77
CA GLY A 395 -14.04 -40.51 20.68
C GLY A 395 -13.14 -40.95 21.83
N ASN A 396 -12.62 -42.17 21.85
CA ASN A 396 -11.61 -42.58 22.84
C ASN A 396 -10.26 -42.00 22.44
N ARG A 397 -9.53 -41.41 23.40
CA ARG A 397 -8.18 -40.90 23.19
C ARG A 397 -7.21 -42.06 22.93
N THR A 398 -6.48 -41.99 21.82
CA THR A 398 -5.46 -42.97 21.41
C THR A 398 -4.04 -42.41 21.54
N GLY A 399 -3.87 -41.09 21.43
CA GLY A 399 -2.57 -40.41 21.46
C GLY A 399 -2.58 -39.08 22.20
N MET A 400 -1.39 -38.65 22.64
CA MET A 400 -1.08 -37.30 23.10
C MET A 400 0.40 -37.04 22.86
N SER A 401 0.75 -35.95 22.17
CA SER A 401 2.14 -35.50 22.01
C SER A 401 2.28 -34.07 22.48
N ALA A 402 3.30 -33.74 23.25
CA ALA A 402 3.61 -32.36 23.62
C ALA A 402 4.94 -31.90 23.02
N TYR A 403 5.00 -30.61 22.74
CA TYR A 403 6.08 -29.96 21.99
C TYR A 403 6.69 -28.84 22.83
N ASP A 404 8.00 -28.73 22.73
CA ASP A 404 8.81 -27.67 23.34
C ASP A 404 8.49 -26.33 22.67
N PRO A 405 8.08 -25.27 23.41
CA PRO A 405 7.54 -24.06 22.79
C PRO A 405 8.61 -23.26 22.03
N ASP A 406 9.86 -23.29 22.50
CA ASP A 406 10.95 -22.54 21.91
C ASP A 406 11.46 -23.24 20.65
N THR A 407 11.81 -24.53 20.77
CA THR A 407 12.43 -25.32 19.70
C THR A 407 11.45 -26.01 18.75
N GLY A 408 10.17 -26.14 19.13
CA GLY A 408 9.17 -26.91 18.38
C GLY A 408 9.33 -28.43 18.46
N ARG A 409 10.39 -28.94 19.11
CA ARG A 409 10.67 -30.39 19.17
C ARG A 409 9.65 -31.10 20.06
N MET A 410 9.18 -32.27 19.64
CA MET A 410 8.44 -33.17 20.53
C MET A 410 9.29 -33.52 21.76
N ASN A 411 8.73 -33.35 22.95
CA ASN A 411 9.39 -33.63 24.23
C ASN A 411 8.65 -34.67 25.09
N LEU A 412 7.38 -34.95 24.77
CA LEU A 412 6.53 -35.94 25.41
C LEU A 412 5.67 -36.65 24.36
N ASN A 413 5.54 -37.97 24.48
CA ASN A 413 4.60 -38.80 23.74
C ASN A 413 3.84 -39.71 24.73
N VAL A 414 2.53 -39.88 24.53
CA VAL A 414 1.69 -40.81 25.30
C VAL A 414 0.79 -41.58 24.35
N ARG A 415 0.84 -42.91 24.46
CA ARG A 415 0.01 -43.83 23.68
C ARG A 415 -0.98 -44.50 24.61
N TYR A 416 -2.27 -44.47 24.24
CA TYR A 416 -3.37 -45.05 25.02
C TYR A 416 -3.85 -46.33 24.32
N ASN A 417 -4.05 -47.39 25.11
CA ASN A 417 -4.52 -48.68 24.64
C ASN A 417 -6.04 -48.82 24.89
N ALA A 418 -6.71 -49.64 24.10
CA ALA A 418 -8.16 -49.88 24.21
C ALA A 418 -8.61 -50.57 25.51
N ASP A 419 -7.70 -51.02 26.36
CA ASP A 419 -7.97 -51.53 27.71
C ASP A 419 -7.92 -50.44 28.80
N GLY A 420 -7.61 -49.20 28.44
CA GLY A 420 -7.43 -48.08 29.37
C GLY A 420 -6.01 -47.93 29.93
N SER A 421 -5.09 -48.84 29.60
CA SER A 421 -3.66 -48.66 29.92
C SER A 421 -3.00 -47.63 29.00
N ARG A 422 -1.86 -47.06 29.43
CA ARG A 422 -1.09 -46.09 28.64
C ARG A 422 0.41 -46.24 28.80
N VAL A 423 1.16 -45.84 27.78
CA VAL A 423 2.62 -45.71 27.81
C VAL A 423 2.99 -44.25 27.62
N THR A 424 3.74 -43.68 28.55
CA THR A 424 4.26 -42.31 28.53
C THR A 424 5.76 -42.34 28.28
N GLU A 425 6.24 -41.45 27.41
CA GLU A 425 7.61 -41.38 26.90
C GLU A 425 8.09 -39.91 26.89
N THR A 426 9.16 -39.60 27.61
CA THR A 426 9.86 -38.30 27.51
C THR A 426 10.99 -38.41 26.47
N ILE A 427 11.28 -37.30 25.78
CA ILE A 427 12.19 -37.25 24.63
C ILE A 427 13.16 -36.06 24.75
N GLY A 428 14.41 -36.33 25.09
CA GLY A 428 15.51 -35.37 25.18
C GLY A 428 16.08 -34.96 23.81
N ALA A 429 16.88 -33.90 23.78
CA ALA A 429 17.47 -33.35 22.56
C ALA A 429 18.59 -34.22 21.96
N ASP A 430 19.25 -35.03 22.80
CA ASP A 430 20.29 -36.00 22.47
C ASP A 430 19.75 -37.40 22.15
N GLY A 431 18.44 -37.60 22.25
CA GLY A 431 17.77 -38.90 22.13
C GLY A 431 17.74 -39.71 23.42
N ALA A 432 18.25 -39.21 24.56
CA ALA A 432 17.98 -39.81 25.86
C ALA A 432 16.56 -39.47 26.33
N GLY A 433 15.94 -40.32 27.15
CA GLY A 433 14.59 -40.11 27.65
C GLY A 433 14.15 -41.16 28.67
N THR A 434 12.89 -41.09 29.09
CA THR A 434 12.31 -42.01 30.08
C THR A 434 10.95 -42.54 29.63
N ARG A 435 10.68 -43.82 29.90
CA ARG A 435 9.41 -44.50 29.61
C ARG A 435 8.75 -45.00 30.89
N VAL A 436 7.44 -44.85 30.97
CA VAL A 436 6.58 -45.34 32.05
C VAL A 436 5.32 -45.96 31.47
N THR A 437 4.94 -47.14 31.94
CA THR A 437 3.63 -47.74 31.63
C THR A 437 2.68 -47.53 32.82
N THR A 438 1.42 -47.22 32.55
CA THR A 438 0.33 -47.23 33.54
C THR A 438 -0.68 -48.29 33.11
N ASP A 439 -1.05 -49.22 34.00
CA ASP A 439 -2.06 -50.24 33.69
C ASP A 439 -3.49 -49.66 33.70
N ALA A 440 -4.47 -50.48 33.29
CA ALA A 440 -5.90 -50.13 33.27
C ALA A 440 -6.50 -49.77 34.65
N ASN A 441 -5.81 -50.09 35.74
CA ASN A 441 -6.23 -49.76 37.11
C ASN A 441 -5.52 -48.48 37.64
N GLY A 442 -4.67 -47.84 36.84
CA GLY A 442 -3.85 -46.70 37.25
C GLY A 442 -2.51 -47.06 37.89
N ASN A 443 -2.12 -48.33 37.97
CA ASN A 443 -0.83 -48.74 38.56
C ASN A 443 0.32 -48.32 37.63
N ARG A 444 1.21 -47.48 38.14
CA ARG A 444 2.35 -46.91 37.40
C ARG A 444 3.61 -47.79 37.56
N SER A 445 4.29 -48.11 36.47
CA SER A 445 5.55 -48.84 36.48
C SER A 445 6.68 -48.00 37.12
N PRO A 446 7.79 -48.63 37.54
CA PRO A 446 9.05 -47.93 37.68
C PRO A 446 9.42 -47.21 36.38
N GLU A 447 10.14 -46.10 36.50
CA GLU A 447 10.61 -45.31 35.37
C GLU A 447 11.83 -45.97 34.73
N GLN A 448 11.81 -46.09 33.40
CA GLN A 448 12.83 -46.77 32.62
C GLN A 448 13.59 -45.75 31.76
N ALA A 449 14.92 -45.69 31.88
CA ALA A 449 15.73 -44.91 30.95
C ALA A 449 15.70 -45.55 29.55
N VAL A 450 15.52 -44.73 28.51
CA VAL A 450 15.45 -45.13 27.11
C VAL A 450 16.39 -44.23 26.30
N ASN A 451 17.05 -44.79 25.30
CA ASN A 451 17.77 -44.02 24.28
C ASN A 451 17.12 -44.34 22.93
N TYR A 452 16.59 -43.32 22.26
CA TYR A 452 15.96 -43.45 20.95
C TYR A 452 17.02 -43.48 19.85
N THR A 453 16.80 -44.30 18.82
CA THR A 453 17.68 -44.37 17.65
C THR A 453 17.56 -43.11 16.79
N PRO A 454 18.55 -42.80 15.93
CA PRO A 454 18.43 -41.69 14.97
C PRO A 454 17.20 -41.78 14.05
N ALA A 455 16.69 -42.98 13.77
CA ALA A 455 15.47 -43.18 12.98
C ALA A 455 14.18 -42.85 13.77
N GLU A 456 14.14 -43.18 15.07
CA GLU A 456 13.04 -42.76 15.95
C GLU A 456 13.07 -41.24 16.17
N MET A 457 14.25 -40.64 16.36
CA MET A 457 14.41 -39.19 16.43
C MET A 457 14.00 -38.49 15.12
N GLN A 458 14.33 -39.06 13.96
CA GLN A 458 13.81 -38.60 12.66
C GLN A 458 12.29 -38.71 12.56
N THR A 459 11.67 -39.72 13.20
CA THR A 459 10.20 -39.89 13.21
C THR A 459 9.53 -38.84 14.10
N PHE A 460 10.10 -38.55 15.29
CA PHE A 460 9.62 -37.47 16.16
C PHE A 460 9.79 -36.09 15.51
N ASN A 461 10.93 -35.85 14.85
CA ASN A 461 11.17 -34.61 14.11
C ASN A 461 10.20 -34.48 12.92
N ALA A 462 9.99 -35.52 12.11
CA ALA A 462 9.06 -35.47 10.98
C ALA A 462 7.59 -35.23 11.42
N GLN A 463 7.19 -35.71 12.60
CA GLN A 463 5.89 -35.36 13.18
C GLN A 463 5.86 -33.90 13.66
N ALA A 464 6.94 -33.39 14.26
CA ALA A 464 7.06 -31.97 14.61
C ALA A 464 7.05 -31.05 13.37
N ASP A 465 7.77 -31.41 12.29
CA ASP A 465 7.79 -30.69 11.01
C ASP A 465 6.38 -30.67 10.37
N LYS A 466 5.69 -31.81 10.35
CA LYS A 466 4.29 -31.91 9.90
C LYS A 466 3.37 -31.00 10.72
N VAL A 467 3.57 -30.95 12.02
CA VAL A 467 2.76 -30.15 12.96
C VAL A 467 3.08 -28.66 12.89
N ALA A 468 4.33 -28.28 12.60
CA ALA A 468 4.73 -26.91 12.29
C ALA A 468 4.17 -26.40 10.95
N GLY A 469 3.83 -27.30 10.03
CA GLY A 469 3.13 -26.99 8.78
C GLY A 469 1.60 -26.83 8.91
N ILE A 470 1.03 -26.91 10.12
CA ILE A 470 -0.41 -26.75 10.34
C ILE A 470 -0.77 -25.26 10.38
N ALA A 471 -1.62 -24.84 9.44
CA ALA A 471 -2.20 -23.51 9.39
C ALA A 471 -3.74 -23.57 9.48
N PRO A 472 -4.41 -22.52 10.00
CA PRO A 472 -5.85 -22.34 9.82
C PRO A 472 -6.20 -22.11 8.33
N PRO A 473 -7.44 -22.42 7.90
CA PRO A 473 -7.89 -22.15 6.54
C PRO A 473 -7.99 -20.64 6.28
N GLN A 474 -7.90 -20.27 5.00
CA GLN A 474 -8.27 -18.92 4.56
C GLN A 474 -9.79 -18.72 4.69
N PRO A 475 -10.27 -17.55 5.15
CA PRO A 475 -11.69 -17.20 5.18
C PRO A 475 -12.47 -17.36 3.88
N VAL A 476 -13.80 -17.29 4.04
CA VAL A 476 -14.75 -17.18 2.94
C VAL A 476 -14.45 -15.92 2.11
N GLY A 477 -14.75 -15.96 0.80
CA GLY A 477 -14.41 -14.88 -0.14
C GLY A 477 -12.98 -14.93 -0.69
N ALA A 478 -12.11 -15.83 -0.20
CA ALA A 478 -10.70 -15.87 -0.58
C ALA A 478 -10.38 -16.37 -2.01
N ASN A 479 -11.37 -16.78 -2.81
CA ASN A 479 -11.14 -17.47 -4.09
C ASN A 479 -11.88 -16.93 -5.32
N ASN A 480 -12.85 -16.02 -5.19
CA ASN A 480 -13.50 -15.33 -6.32
C ASN A 480 -14.12 -14.01 -5.85
N ALA A 481 -13.41 -12.90 -6.04
CA ALA A 481 -14.06 -11.66 -6.44
C ALA A 481 -14.17 -11.65 -7.98
N LEU A 482 -14.82 -10.64 -8.56
CA LEU A 482 -14.95 -10.53 -10.02
C LEU A 482 -13.65 -9.98 -10.66
N GLY A 483 -13.66 -9.65 -11.94
CA GLY A 483 -12.45 -9.18 -12.65
C GLY A 483 -11.22 -10.09 -12.62
N GLY A 484 -11.35 -11.38 -12.27
CA GLY A 484 -10.20 -12.28 -12.06
C GLY A 484 -9.44 -12.01 -10.73
N GLN A 485 -10.12 -11.46 -9.72
CA GLN A 485 -9.55 -11.08 -8.43
C GLN A 485 -9.64 -12.19 -7.38
N GLN A 486 -8.51 -12.50 -6.73
CA GLN A 486 -8.38 -13.42 -5.60
C GLN A 486 -7.89 -12.66 -4.37
N ASN A 487 -8.68 -12.65 -3.29
CA ASN A 487 -8.35 -11.97 -2.04
C ASN A 487 -7.77 -12.98 -1.03
N TYR A 488 -6.86 -12.57 -0.16
CA TYR A 488 -6.33 -13.39 0.94
C TYR A 488 -6.55 -12.65 2.24
N PHE A 489 -7.07 -13.36 3.24
CA PHE A 489 -7.52 -12.75 4.49
C PHE A 489 -6.77 -13.35 5.69
N ASP A 490 -6.50 -12.53 6.69
CA ASP A 490 -6.14 -13.01 8.02
C ASP A 490 -7.33 -13.82 8.58
N PRO A 491 -7.17 -15.12 8.90
CA PRO A 491 -8.25 -15.94 9.45
C PRO A 491 -8.88 -15.38 10.73
N ALA A 492 -8.12 -14.68 11.56
CA ALA A 492 -8.58 -14.21 12.87
C ALA A 492 -9.30 -12.86 12.82
N THR A 493 -8.75 -11.86 12.12
CA THR A 493 -9.41 -10.54 11.97
C THR A 493 -10.33 -10.43 10.75
N ASN A 494 -10.26 -11.38 9.80
CA ASN A 494 -10.93 -11.33 8.50
C ASN A 494 -10.56 -10.09 7.66
N ARG A 495 -9.38 -9.51 7.94
CA ARG A 495 -8.82 -8.36 7.23
C ARG A 495 -8.14 -8.82 5.95
N VAL A 496 -8.24 -8.05 4.87
CA VAL A 496 -7.45 -8.31 3.65
C VAL A 496 -5.96 -8.18 3.98
N THR A 497 -5.17 -9.18 3.58
CA THR A 497 -3.70 -9.15 3.67
C THR A 497 -3.07 -9.03 2.29
N ASN A 498 -3.66 -9.68 1.28
CA ASN A 498 -3.21 -9.62 -0.10
C ASN A 498 -4.42 -9.68 -1.06
N GLN A 499 -4.26 -9.12 -2.25
CA GLN A 499 -5.21 -9.20 -3.36
C GLN A 499 -4.41 -9.44 -4.64
N VAL A 500 -4.69 -10.53 -5.35
CA VAL A 500 -4.16 -10.81 -6.68
C VAL A 500 -5.25 -10.50 -7.70
N VAL A 501 -5.02 -9.49 -8.52
CA VAL A 501 -5.86 -9.13 -9.66
C VAL A 501 -5.28 -9.78 -10.92
N THR A 502 -6.11 -10.41 -11.75
CA THR A 502 -5.69 -11.02 -13.03
C THR A 502 -6.37 -10.32 -14.20
N GLY A 503 -5.61 -9.60 -15.02
CA GLY A 503 -6.11 -8.89 -16.19
C GLY A 503 -6.63 -9.84 -17.29
N PRO A 504 -7.49 -9.39 -18.21
CA PRO A 504 -8.02 -10.20 -19.32
C PRO A 504 -6.95 -10.75 -20.28
N ASP A 505 -5.75 -10.19 -20.26
CA ASP A 505 -4.56 -10.64 -21.00
C ASP A 505 -3.72 -11.68 -20.25
N GLY A 506 -4.03 -11.98 -18.98
CA GLY A 506 -3.28 -12.86 -18.10
C GLY A 506 -2.23 -12.14 -17.23
N SER A 507 -2.03 -10.83 -17.40
CA SER A 507 -1.19 -10.02 -16.51
C SER A 507 -1.72 -10.05 -15.09
N ARG A 508 -0.86 -9.83 -14.08
CA ARG A 508 -1.28 -9.92 -12.67
C ARG A 508 -0.78 -8.75 -11.84
N THR A 509 -1.59 -8.28 -10.90
CA THR A 509 -1.18 -7.30 -9.88
C THR A 509 -1.43 -7.87 -8.49
N LEU A 510 -0.36 -8.04 -7.71
CA LEU A 510 -0.42 -8.37 -6.29
C LEU A 510 -0.38 -7.07 -5.47
N ASN A 511 -1.50 -6.70 -4.86
CA ASN A 511 -1.54 -5.73 -3.77
C ASN A 511 -1.35 -6.46 -2.43
N SER A 512 -0.58 -5.88 -1.52
CA SER A 512 -0.40 -6.37 -0.14
C SER A 512 -0.67 -5.24 0.84
N TYR A 513 -1.44 -5.53 1.89
CA TYR A 513 -2.00 -4.55 2.83
C TYR A 513 -1.42 -4.75 4.24
N ASN A 514 -1.30 -3.65 5.00
CA ASN A 514 -0.77 -3.68 6.36
C ASN A 514 -1.84 -4.00 7.41
N ASP A 515 -1.57 -3.73 8.69
CA ASP A 515 -2.52 -3.93 9.80
C ASP A 515 -3.68 -2.93 9.88
N GLN A 516 -3.65 -1.86 9.07
CA GLN A 516 -4.62 -0.76 9.03
C GLN A 516 -5.47 -0.76 7.74
N ASN A 517 -5.40 -1.81 6.92
CA ASN A 517 -5.95 -1.89 5.55
C ASN A 517 -5.32 -0.92 4.52
N THR A 518 -4.26 -0.19 4.89
CA THR A 518 -3.54 0.68 3.95
C THR A 518 -2.62 -0.13 3.05
N LEU A 519 -2.40 0.34 1.83
CA LEU A 519 -1.67 -0.40 0.78
C LEU A 519 -0.17 -0.40 1.05
N GLY A 520 0.38 -1.46 1.63
CA GLY A 520 1.82 -1.56 1.90
C GLY A 520 2.68 -1.74 0.64
N SER A 521 2.22 -2.52 -0.35
CA SER A 521 2.90 -2.64 -1.65
C SER A 521 2.00 -3.10 -2.79
N ARG A 522 2.43 -2.83 -4.03
CA ARG A 522 1.80 -3.25 -5.28
C ARG A 522 2.87 -3.78 -6.24
N VAL A 523 2.80 -5.06 -6.60
CA VAL A 523 3.72 -5.71 -7.54
C VAL A 523 2.96 -6.12 -8.80
N GLN A 524 3.41 -5.65 -9.96
CA GLN A 524 2.82 -5.97 -11.26
C GLN A 524 3.65 -7.02 -11.99
N PHE A 525 2.97 -7.89 -12.72
CA PHE A 525 3.52 -9.00 -13.49
C PHE A 525 2.92 -9.01 -14.90
N ASP A 526 3.73 -9.39 -15.89
CA ASP A 526 3.26 -9.66 -17.25
C ASP A 526 2.48 -11.01 -17.33
N PRO A 527 1.83 -11.33 -18.46
CA PRO A 527 1.13 -12.61 -18.63
C PRO A 527 2.02 -13.83 -18.43
N GLU A 528 3.29 -13.74 -18.81
CA GLU A 528 4.31 -14.77 -18.62
C GLU A 528 4.69 -14.99 -17.13
N GLY A 529 4.43 -14.00 -16.27
CA GLY A 529 4.69 -14.05 -14.82
C GLY A 529 6.03 -13.43 -14.38
N ASN A 530 6.73 -12.71 -15.26
CA ASN A 530 7.86 -11.86 -14.88
C ASN A 530 7.35 -10.59 -14.18
N ARG A 531 8.16 -9.99 -13.32
CA ARG A 531 7.81 -8.70 -12.70
C ARG A 531 7.99 -7.56 -13.70
N VAL A 532 7.06 -6.61 -13.70
CA VAL A 532 7.09 -5.37 -14.49
C VAL A 532 7.32 -4.17 -13.58
N SER A 533 6.65 -4.11 -12.43
CA SER A 533 6.88 -3.06 -11.42
C SER A 533 6.71 -3.58 -9.99
N ALA A 534 7.29 -2.88 -9.01
CA ALA A 534 7.02 -3.07 -7.59
C ALA A 534 7.07 -1.74 -6.84
N LYS A 535 5.90 -1.27 -6.39
CA LYS A 535 5.72 -0.06 -5.58
C LYS A 535 5.55 -0.41 -4.11
N TYR A 536 6.17 0.37 -3.25
CA TYR A 536 6.05 0.29 -1.79
C TYR A 536 5.68 1.67 -1.28
N PHE A 537 4.71 1.71 -0.38
CA PHE A 537 4.13 2.94 0.14
C PHE A 537 4.40 3.04 1.63
N ASP A 538 4.24 4.24 2.16
CA ASP A 538 4.28 4.46 3.59
C ASP A 538 3.01 3.90 4.26
N PRO A 539 3.11 3.12 5.35
CA PRO A 539 1.93 2.53 5.98
C PRO A 539 0.99 3.55 6.64
N VAL A 540 1.48 4.77 6.92
CA VAL A 540 0.72 5.83 7.61
C VAL A 540 0.26 6.93 6.65
N THR A 541 1.10 7.32 5.69
CA THR A 541 0.79 8.41 4.75
C THR A 541 0.36 7.96 3.35
N GLU A 542 0.40 6.65 3.05
CA GLU A 542 0.25 6.04 1.71
C GLU A 542 1.14 6.64 0.60
N THR A 543 2.04 7.57 0.92
CA THR A 543 2.96 8.16 -0.05
C THR A 543 3.92 7.10 -0.59
N LEU A 544 4.23 7.17 -1.89
CA LEU A 544 5.18 6.26 -2.52
C LEU A 544 6.56 6.43 -1.87
N ASN A 545 7.00 5.44 -1.10
CA ASN A 545 8.33 5.42 -0.47
C ASN A 545 9.38 4.79 -1.40
N LYS A 546 8.97 3.91 -2.32
CA LYS A 546 9.88 3.25 -3.28
C LYS A 546 9.15 2.70 -4.50
N ASN A 547 9.66 2.96 -5.70
CA ASN A 547 9.30 2.26 -6.93
C ASN A 547 10.45 1.37 -7.41
N ILE A 548 10.12 0.30 -8.12
CA ILE A 548 11.06 -0.54 -8.86
C ILE A 548 10.43 -0.85 -10.21
N ASP A 549 11.04 -0.38 -11.29
CA ASP A 549 10.62 -0.69 -12.66
C ASP A 549 11.55 -1.74 -13.25
N TYR A 550 11.00 -2.88 -13.67
CA TYR A 550 11.72 -4.00 -14.25
C TYR A 550 11.63 -3.95 -15.78
N GLN A 551 12.73 -4.25 -16.46
CA GLN A 551 12.81 -4.30 -17.92
C GLN A 551 12.78 -5.75 -18.43
N PRO A 552 12.33 -5.99 -19.68
CA PRO A 552 12.25 -7.35 -20.24
C PRO A 552 13.58 -8.11 -20.37
N ASP A 553 14.73 -7.42 -20.27
CA ASP A 553 16.06 -8.05 -20.24
C ASP A 553 16.50 -8.50 -18.83
N GLY A 554 15.69 -8.23 -17.80
CA GLY A 554 15.99 -8.47 -16.39
C GLY A 554 16.75 -7.34 -15.69
N SER A 555 17.10 -6.26 -16.39
CA SER A 555 17.57 -5.02 -15.75
C SER A 555 16.43 -4.33 -15.00
N ARG A 556 16.76 -3.40 -14.09
CA ARG A 556 15.75 -2.63 -13.35
C ARG A 556 16.24 -1.25 -12.93
N VAL A 557 15.30 -0.36 -12.67
CA VAL A 557 15.51 0.94 -12.04
C VAL A 557 14.79 0.96 -10.70
N VAL A 558 15.43 1.48 -9.66
CA VAL A 558 14.88 1.61 -8.30
C VAL A 558 14.82 3.08 -7.93
N THR A 559 13.64 3.64 -7.74
CA THR A 559 13.43 5.06 -7.44
C THR A 559 12.91 5.21 -6.00
N THR A 560 13.57 6.04 -5.21
CA THR A 560 13.30 6.27 -3.78
C THR A 560 13.18 7.78 -3.56
N PRO A 561 11.96 8.35 -3.53
CA PRO A 561 11.76 9.75 -3.15
C PRO A 561 11.98 9.95 -1.65
N ASN A 562 12.29 11.19 -1.25
CA ASN A 562 12.26 11.64 0.12
C ASN A 562 11.26 12.80 0.25
N ASN A 563 10.09 12.49 0.80
CA ASN A 563 8.97 13.42 0.86
C ASN A 563 9.17 14.56 1.87
N ALA A 564 10.25 14.52 2.68
CA ALA A 564 10.58 15.56 3.66
C ALA A 564 11.48 16.69 3.13
N ASP A 565 12.22 16.48 2.04
CA ASP A 565 13.12 17.48 1.42
C ASP A 565 12.92 17.63 -0.11
N PHE A 566 11.92 16.95 -0.66
CA PHE A 566 11.59 16.87 -2.09
C PHE A 566 12.76 16.37 -2.96
N SER A 567 13.68 15.58 -2.38
CA SER A 567 14.72 14.88 -3.13
C SER A 567 14.27 13.51 -3.63
N MET A 568 15.02 12.95 -4.59
CA MET A 568 14.76 11.63 -5.17
C MET A 568 16.06 10.94 -5.56
N MET A 569 16.25 9.69 -5.14
CA MET A 569 17.35 8.83 -5.53
C MET A 569 16.88 7.74 -6.50
N THR A 570 17.50 7.65 -7.66
CA THR A 570 17.26 6.63 -8.70
C THR A 570 18.50 5.75 -8.84
N GLN A 571 18.35 4.43 -8.81
CA GLN A 571 19.44 3.45 -8.93
C GLN A 571 19.18 2.45 -10.05
N SER A 572 20.04 2.43 -11.07
CA SER A 572 19.94 1.53 -12.22
C SER A 572 20.78 0.27 -12.01
N TYR A 573 20.21 -0.90 -12.26
CA TYR A 573 20.86 -2.21 -12.15
C TYR A 573 20.75 -2.97 -13.47
N ASN A 574 21.83 -3.65 -13.88
CA ASN A 574 21.81 -4.54 -15.04
C ASN A 574 21.11 -5.89 -14.74
N ALA A 575 20.92 -6.70 -15.78
CA ALA A 575 20.32 -8.04 -15.69
C ALA A 575 21.06 -9.04 -14.77
N LYS A 576 22.32 -8.76 -14.39
CA LYS A 576 23.09 -9.54 -13.41
C LYS A 576 22.92 -9.02 -11.98
N ASN A 577 21.97 -8.12 -11.71
CA ASN A 577 21.75 -7.46 -10.42
C ASN A 577 22.91 -6.53 -9.97
N GLN A 578 23.76 -6.07 -10.89
CA GLN A 578 24.90 -5.17 -10.61
C GLN A 578 24.49 -3.71 -10.84
N LEU A 579 24.84 -2.81 -9.91
CA LEU A 579 24.59 -1.38 -10.02
C LEU A 579 25.40 -0.77 -11.19
N THR A 580 24.76 0.04 -12.03
CA THR A 580 25.41 0.75 -13.16
C THR A 580 25.32 2.27 -13.03
N GLN A 581 24.34 2.79 -12.28
CA GLN A 581 24.12 4.23 -12.13
C GLN A 581 23.37 4.54 -10.82
N THR A 582 23.71 5.66 -10.20
CA THR A 582 22.92 6.32 -9.15
C THR A 582 22.67 7.76 -9.61
N GLN A 583 21.46 8.28 -9.41
CA GLN A 583 21.12 9.66 -9.68
C GLN A 583 20.35 10.24 -8.49
N ASN A 584 20.86 11.32 -7.91
CA ASN A 584 20.24 12.09 -6.85
C ASN A 584 19.69 13.39 -7.46
N ILE A 585 18.43 13.70 -7.22
CA ILE A 585 17.77 14.96 -7.63
C ILE A 585 17.28 15.66 -6.36
N SER A 586 17.41 16.98 -6.29
CA SER A 586 17.00 17.80 -5.14
C SER A 586 16.74 19.25 -5.56
N PRO A 587 16.14 20.09 -4.71
CA PRO A 587 16.11 21.54 -4.91
C PRO A 587 17.49 22.20 -5.04
N MET A 588 18.56 21.53 -4.59
CA MET A 588 19.95 21.96 -4.69
C MET A 588 20.66 21.49 -5.98
N GLY A 589 19.95 20.80 -6.88
CA GLY A 589 20.48 20.31 -8.16
C GLY A 589 20.42 18.79 -8.31
N MET A 590 21.07 18.29 -9.35
CA MET A 590 21.13 16.88 -9.73
C MET A 590 22.57 16.38 -9.72
N GLN A 591 22.83 15.19 -9.18
CA GLN A 591 24.11 14.48 -9.26
C GLN A 591 23.88 13.09 -9.83
N THR A 592 24.66 12.66 -10.81
CA THR A 592 24.53 11.36 -11.48
C THR A 592 25.88 10.64 -11.50
N THR A 593 26.01 9.60 -10.69
CA THR A 593 27.22 8.78 -10.54
C THR A 593 27.09 7.50 -11.38
N HIS A 594 28.09 7.21 -12.21
CA HIS A 594 28.15 6.02 -13.06
C HIS A 594 29.12 4.97 -12.49
N TYR A 595 28.81 3.68 -12.65
CA TYR A 595 29.58 2.58 -12.09
C TYR A 595 29.99 1.56 -13.16
N ASP A 596 31.17 0.97 -12.99
CA ASP A 596 31.55 -0.28 -13.64
C ASP A 596 30.79 -1.44 -12.95
N PRO A 597 29.93 -2.18 -13.67
CA PRO A 597 29.16 -3.27 -13.06
C PRO A 597 30.02 -4.46 -12.61
N GLU A 598 31.23 -4.66 -13.17
CA GLU A 598 32.08 -5.81 -12.81
C GLU A 598 32.92 -5.55 -11.56
N THR A 599 33.35 -4.31 -11.33
CA THR A 599 34.18 -3.93 -10.16
C THR A 599 33.45 -3.13 -9.08
N GLY A 600 32.29 -2.55 -9.40
CA GLY A 600 31.56 -1.61 -8.52
C GLY A 600 32.23 -0.23 -8.39
N GLN A 601 33.30 0.06 -9.14
CA GLN A 601 34.01 1.34 -9.09
C GLN A 601 33.27 2.44 -9.84
N VAL A 602 33.42 3.69 -9.38
CA VAL A 602 32.81 4.86 -10.04
C VAL A 602 33.59 5.20 -11.32
N THR A 603 32.91 5.20 -12.47
CA THR A 603 33.47 5.50 -13.80
C THR A 603 33.22 6.94 -14.27
N GLY A 604 32.36 7.68 -13.59
CA GLY A 604 32.15 9.11 -13.82
C GLY A 604 31.07 9.70 -12.91
N GLU A 605 31.01 11.03 -12.85
CA GLU A 605 30.02 11.77 -12.08
C GLU A 605 29.61 13.07 -12.81
N ASN A 606 28.30 13.28 -12.98
CA ASN A 606 27.75 14.47 -13.63
C ASN A 606 26.90 15.25 -12.62
N THR A 607 27.25 16.51 -12.36
CA THR A 607 26.59 17.36 -11.36
C THR A 607 26.05 18.63 -12.03
N THR A 608 24.75 18.87 -11.91
CA THR A 608 24.03 20.03 -12.46
C THR A 608 23.46 20.87 -11.32
N ASN A 609 23.84 22.15 -11.29
CA ASN A 609 23.42 23.13 -10.31
C ASN A 609 22.00 23.66 -10.59
N PRO A 610 21.34 24.33 -9.62
CA PRO A 610 20.02 24.95 -9.81
C PRO A 610 19.97 26.07 -10.86
N ASP A 611 21.12 26.63 -11.24
CA ASP A 611 21.23 27.65 -12.30
C ASP A 611 21.33 27.03 -13.72
N GLY A 612 21.41 25.70 -13.84
CA GLY A 612 21.59 24.98 -15.10
C GLY A 612 23.06 24.79 -15.52
N GLY A 613 24.01 25.43 -14.83
CA GLY A 613 25.43 25.13 -14.98
C GLY A 613 25.73 23.70 -14.52
N HIS A 614 26.66 23.02 -15.18
CA HIS A 614 26.93 21.61 -14.91
C HIS A 614 28.40 21.24 -15.05
N THR A 615 28.80 20.16 -14.39
CA THR A 615 30.15 19.59 -14.43
C THR A 615 30.07 18.10 -14.76
N ILE A 616 30.93 17.65 -15.65
CA ILE A 616 31.05 16.26 -16.13
C ILE A 616 32.44 15.76 -15.75
N GLU A 617 32.50 14.80 -14.84
CA GLU A 617 33.70 14.12 -14.39
C GLU A 617 33.78 12.70 -14.96
N SER A 618 34.95 12.32 -15.49
CA SER A 618 35.23 10.95 -15.93
C SER A 618 36.33 10.31 -15.09
N ARG A 619 36.20 9.01 -14.84
CA ARG A 619 37.13 8.22 -14.01
C ARG A 619 37.62 6.97 -14.73
N ASN A 620 38.80 6.48 -14.36
CA ASN A 620 39.36 5.23 -14.85
C ASN A 620 38.78 4.01 -14.11
N ALA A 621 39.13 2.80 -14.57
CA ALA A 621 38.65 1.53 -14.02
C ALA A 621 39.07 1.24 -12.57
N GLN A 622 39.83 2.13 -11.93
CA GLN A 622 40.25 2.07 -10.53
C GLN A 622 39.55 3.17 -9.68
N GLY A 623 38.52 3.84 -10.22
CA GLY A 623 37.74 4.86 -9.51
C GLY A 623 38.35 6.27 -9.53
N ASN A 624 39.41 6.50 -10.31
CA ASN A 624 40.25 7.69 -10.22
C ASN A 624 39.97 8.71 -11.33
N VAL A 625 39.95 10.00 -11.00
CA VAL A 625 39.58 11.07 -11.93
C VAL A 625 40.58 11.20 -13.08
N GLY A 626 40.06 11.15 -14.32
CA GLY A 626 40.80 11.37 -15.56
C GLY A 626 40.54 12.75 -16.18
N ALA A 627 39.30 13.25 -16.10
CA ALA A 627 38.97 14.62 -16.50
C ALA A 627 37.74 15.19 -15.77
N ILE A 628 37.68 16.52 -15.65
CA ILE A 628 36.55 17.32 -15.13
C ILE A 628 36.29 18.43 -16.15
N ASN A 629 35.07 18.56 -16.65
CA ASN A 629 34.67 19.63 -17.58
C ASN A 629 33.47 20.37 -17.00
N SER A 630 33.54 21.70 -16.86
CA SER A 630 32.47 22.53 -16.31
C SER A 630 31.89 23.47 -17.37
N TYR A 631 30.60 23.74 -17.27
CA TYR A 631 29.78 24.47 -18.25
C TYR A 631 28.85 25.47 -17.57
N ASP A 632 28.52 26.56 -18.26
CA ASP A 632 27.51 27.54 -17.83
C ASP A 632 26.08 27.06 -18.11
N ALA A 633 25.10 27.83 -17.64
CA ALA A 633 23.66 27.61 -17.88
C ALA A 633 23.24 27.56 -19.36
N ASN A 634 24.11 27.99 -20.28
CA ASN A 634 23.88 27.98 -21.73
C ASN A 634 24.63 26.81 -22.41
N GLY A 635 25.23 25.89 -21.65
CA GLY A 635 26.05 24.78 -22.16
C GLY A 635 27.41 25.20 -22.71
N ARG A 636 27.90 26.41 -22.40
CA ARG A 636 29.23 26.88 -22.83
C ARG A 636 30.27 26.39 -21.82
N PRO A 637 31.41 25.81 -22.27
CA PRO A 637 32.46 25.41 -21.34
C PRO A 637 33.01 26.64 -20.59
N THR A 638 33.24 26.49 -19.29
CA THR A 638 33.85 27.50 -18.40
C THR A 638 35.24 27.04 -17.96
N SER A 639 35.42 25.75 -17.69
CA SER A 639 36.74 25.15 -17.49
C SER A 639 36.82 23.68 -17.92
N SER A 640 38.03 23.19 -18.16
CA SER A 640 38.33 21.78 -18.38
C SER A 640 39.63 21.43 -17.67
N THR A 641 39.69 20.29 -16.99
CA THR A 641 40.89 19.73 -16.37
C THR A 641 41.01 18.29 -16.87
N SER A 642 42.16 17.89 -17.40
CA SER A 642 42.37 16.54 -17.92
C SER A 642 43.79 16.05 -17.67
N TYR A 643 43.92 14.74 -17.39
CA TYR A 643 45.19 14.07 -17.17
C TYR A 643 45.46 13.04 -18.27
N ASP A 644 46.53 13.25 -19.04
CA ASP A 644 47.01 12.28 -20.02
C ASP A 644 48.25 11.55 -19.49
N PRO A 645 48.17 10.25 -19.15
CA PRO A 645 49.32 9.46 -18.69
C PRO A 645 50.30 9.10 -19.83
N ASN A 646 49.84 9.09 -21.09
CA ASN A 646 50.65 8.73 -22.26
C ASN A 646 51.47 9.93 -22.78
N ALA A 647 50.99 11.16 -22.55
CA ALA A 647 51.74 12.39 -22.77
C ALA A 647 52.88 12.57 -21.75
N GLY A 648 53.99 11.86 -21.98
CA GLY A 648 55.34 12.17 -21.48
C GLY A 648 55.44 12.39 -19.96
N SER A 649 55.54 11.31 -19.18
CA SER A 649 55.60 11.28 -17.70
C SER A 649 54.31 11.66 -16.95
N GLY A 650 53.22 11.86 -17.71
CA GLY A 650 51.92 12.30 -17.22
C GLY A 650 51.81 13.82 -17.28
N THR A 651 50.84 14.32 -18.05
CA THR A 651 50.56 15.74 -18.20
C THR A 651 49.16 16.05 -17.70
N LEU A 652 49.06 16.92 -16.69
CA LEU A 652 47.80 17.51 -16.24
C LEU A 652 47.63 18.85 -16.98
N THR A 653 46.55 19.01 -17.74
CA THR A 653 46.17 20.27 -18.40
C THR A 653 44.92 20.82 -17.72
N HIS A 654 44.96 22.10 -17.35
CA HIS A 654 43.79 22.88 -16.96
C HIS A 654 43.56 23.98 -18.01
N VAL A 655 42.30 24.25 -18.33
CA VAL A 655 41.85 25.25 -19.30
C VAL A 655 40.74 26.06 -18.66
N THR A 656 40.85 27.39 -18.68
CA THR A 656 39.75 28.31 -18.37
C THR A 656 39.29 28.99 -19.66
N TYR A 657 37.99 28.89 -19.97
CA TYR A 657 37.39 29.44 -21.19
C TYR A 657 36.77 30.81 -20.91
N LYS A 658 36.95 31.76 -21.84
CA LYS A 658 36.46 33.14 -21.70
C LYS A 658 35.26 33.40 -22.62
N PRO A 659 34.33 34.30 -22.24
CA PRO A 659 33.15 34.62 -23.06
C PRO A 659 33.43 35.22 -24.45
N ASP A 660 34.66 35.66 -24.72
CA ASP A 660 35.13 36.16 -26.02
C ASP A 660 35.68 35.07 -26.96
N GLY A 661 35.66 33.80 -26.52
CA GLY A 661 36.18 32.65 -27.26
C GLY A 661 37.67 32.39 -27.09
N SER A 662 38.40 33.22 -26.34
CA SER A 662 39.77 32.93 -25.91
C SER A 662 39.78 31.93 -24.73
N ARG A 663 40.95 31.36 -24.43
CA ARG A 663 41.13 30.44 -23.30
C ARG A 663 42.53 30.58 -22.69
N ASP A 664 42.61 30.46 -21.38
CA ASP A 664 43.89 30.35 -20.66
C ASP A 664 44.17 28.86 -20.43
N VAL A 665 45.42 28.43 -20.61
CA VAL A 665 45.85 27.03 -20.53
C VAL A 665 47.05 26.91 -19.60
N ASP A 666 46.90 26.14 -18.54
CA ASP A 666 47.96 25.75 -17.60
C ASP A 666 48.26 24.26 -17.75
N GLN A 667 49.53 23.89 -17.81
CA GLN A 667 49.99 22.51 -17.97
C GLN A 667 51.07 22.17 -16.95
N ALA A 668 50.92 21.05 -16.24
CA ALA A 668 51.92 20.48 -15.37
C ALA A 668 52.41 19.15 -15.94
N THR A 669 53.72 19.05 -16.20
CA THR A 669 54.38 17.84 -16.72
C THR A 669 55.64 17.58 -15.92
N GLY A 670 55.67 16.47 -15.17
CA GLY A 670 56.79 16.09 -14.30
C GLY A 670 57.06 17.11 -13.20
N THR A 671 58.07 17.96 -13.38
CA THR A 671 58.47 19.04 -12.45
C THR A 671 58.34 20.45 -13.04
N GLN A 672 57.76 20.57 -14.25
CA GLN A 672 57.60 21.84 -14.95
C GLN A 672 56.14 22.27 -15.00
N HIS A 673 55.93 23.58 -14.97
CA HIS A 673 54.66 24.25 -15.24
C HIS A 673 54.81 25.06 -16.53
N THR A 674 53.81 25.03 -17.41
CA THR A 674 53.71 25.89 -18.58
C THR A 674 52.34 26.55 -18.58
N SER A 675 52.29 27.88 -18.73
CA SER A 675 51.06 28.65 -18.83
C SER A 675 51.05 29.48 -20.12
N TYR A 676 49.90 29.58 -20.79
CA TYR A 676 49.73 30.36 -22.01
C TYR A 676 48.28 30.71 -22.30
N THR A 677 48.07 31.77 -23.08
CA THR A 677 46.75 32.17 -23.58
C THR A 677 46.58 31.67 -25.01
N VAL A 678 45.39 31.22 -25.39
CA VAL A 678 45.02 31.00 -26.80
C VAL A 678 43.94 32.00 -27.18
N GLY A 679 44.19 32.81 -28.21
CA GLY A 679 43.23 33.78 -28.76
C GLY A 679 42.00 33.10 -29.37
N SER A 680 40.94 33.87 -29.60
CA SER A 680 39.73 33.39 -30.31
C SER A 680 39.95 33.13 -31.81
N ASP A 681 41.12 33.50 -32.34
CA ASP A 681 41.65 33.10 -33.65
C ASP A 681 42.48 31.80 -33.61
N GLY A 682 42.67 31.21 -32.42
CA GLY A 682 43.44 29.99 -32.19
C GLY A 682 44.96 30.18 -32.02
N GLN A 683 45.49 31.40 -31.99
CA GLN A 683 46.93 31.65 -31.82
C GLN A 683 47.38 31.58 -30.35
N GLU A 684 48.57 31.02 -30.08
CA GLU A 684 49.18 31.02 -28.75
C GLU A 684 49.89 32.34 -28.42
N HIS A 685 49.69 32.84 -27.20
CA HIS A 685 50.25 34.08 -26.69
C HIS A 685 50.80 33.89 -25.26
N ASP A 686 51.76 34.74 -24.88
CA ASP A 686 52.30 34.88 -23.52
C ASP A 686 52.80 33.58 -22.84
N ARG A 687 53.23 32.60 -23.64
CA ARG A 687 53.69 31.28 -23.19
C ARG A 687 54.90 31.35 -22.27
N GLN A 688 54.71 31.02 -20.99
CA GLN A 688 55.74 30.93 -19.96
C GLN A 688 55.95 29.47 -19.55
N THR A 689 57.18 29.08 -19.24
CA THR A 689 57.52 27.76 -18.70
C THR A 689 58.50 27.93 -17.54
N GLY A 690 58.24 27.26 -16.41
CA GLY A 690 59.04 27.36 -15.19
C GLY A 690 58.94 26.11 -14.30
N PRO A 691 59.57 26.11 -13.11
CA PRO A 691 59.41 25.02 -12.15
C PRO A 691 57.98 24.99 -11.58
N LEU A 692 57.46 23.79 -11.34
CA LEU A 692 56.15 23.59 -10.72
C LEU A 692 56.13 24.17 -9.30
N SER A 693 55.15 25.04 -9.00
CA SER A 693 55.04 25.67 -7.68
C SER A 693 54.74 24.61 -6.59
N PRO A 694 55.09 24.82 -5.31
CA PRO A 694 54.77 23.85 -4.25
C PRO A 694 53.27 23.55 -4.12
N ALA A 695 52.40 24.49 -4.45
CA ALA A 695 50.94 24.29 -4.46
C ALA A 695 50.50 23.47 -5.68
N ASN A 696 50.93 23.86 -6.89
CA ASN A 696 50.60 23.12 -8.12
C ASN A 696 51.23 21.71 -8.11
N ALA A 697 52.37 21.54 -7.43
CA ALA A 697 53.01 20.25 -7.19
C ALA A 697 52.27 19.39 -6.16
N ALA A 698 51.62 19.98 -5.16
CA ALA A 698 50.72 19.25 -4.28
C ALA A 698 49.49 18.75 -5.07
N THR A 699 48.81 19.63 -5.81
CA THR A 699 47.68 19.26 -6.69
C THR A 699 48.07 18.18 -7.70
N PHE A 700 49.19 18.36 -8.41
CA PHE A 700 49.69 17.38 -9.39
C PHE A 700 50.10 16.06 -8.73
N ALA A 701 50.69 16.09 -7.53
CA ALA A 701 51.00 14.87 -6.77
C ALA A 701 49.75 14.17 -6.25
N ASP A 702 48.70 14.89 -5.87
CA ASP A 702 47.41 14.31 -5.50
C ASP A 702 46.77 13.61 -6.71
N TRP A 703 46.66 14.29 -7.85
CA TRP A 703 46.22 13.67 -9.12
C TRP A 703 47.09 12.45 -9.51
N LYS A 704 48.41 12.49 -9.25
CA LYS A 704 49.33 11.39 -9.60
C LYS A 704 49.35 10.23 -8.58
N LYS A 705 48.92 10.40 -7.33
CA LYS A 705 48.69 9.27 -6.40
C LYS A 705 47.68 8.27 -6.98
N TYR A 706 46.73 8.78 -7.74
CA TYR A 706 45.65 8.03 -8.37
C TYR A 706 46.05 7.29 -9.67
N GLU A 707 47.31 7.41 -10.13
CA GLU A 707 47.89 6.63 -11.24
C GLU A 707 48.36 5.24 -10.79
N ALA A 708 48.75 5.10 -9.52
CA ALA A 708 49.74 4.10 -9.08
C ALA A 708 49.16 2.73 -8.67
N GLN A 709 48.34 2.09 -9.52
CA GLN A 709 48.04 0.65 -9.36
C GLN A 709 47.52 -0.08 -10.62
N THR A 710 48.31 -0.09 -11.71
CA THR A 710 48.17 -1.10 -12.76
C THR A 710 48.70 -2.47 -12.27
N PRO A 711 47.93 -3.57 -12.38
CA PRO A 711 48.45 -4.91 -12.16
C PRO A 711 49.54 -5.26 -13.19
N ALA A 712 50.63 -5.89 -12.75
CA ALA A 712 51.72 -6.32 -13.62
C ALA A 712 51.55 -7.80 -14.02
N GLY A 713 51.36 -8.04 -15.31
CA GLY A 713 51.13 -9.37 -15.90
C GLY A 713 49.64 -9.64 -16.17
N ASP A 714 49.26 -10.41 -17.20
CA ASP A 714 50.08 -11.14 -18.17
C ASP A 714 49.57 -10.96 -19.62
N GLY A 715 50.39 -11.31 -20.61
CA GLY A 715 50.24 -10.85 -21.99
C GLY A 715 49.16 -11.56 -22.83
N THR A 716 47.93 -11.03 -22.86
CA THR A 716 47.08 -10.98 -24.07
C THR A 716 45.86 -10.08 -23.88
N GLN A 717 45.71 -9.05 -24.72
CA GLN A 717 44.49 -8.23 -24.76
C GLN A 717 44.18 -7.82 -26.21
N PRO A 718 42.92 -7.98 -26.69
CA PRO A 718 42.51 -7.49 -28.01
C PRO A 718 42.25 -5.98 -27.99
N GLN A 719 42.44 -5.32 -29.13
CA GLN A 719 42.20 -3.88 -29.27
C GLN A 719 40.71 -3.54 -29.27
N ALA A 720 40.29 -2.62 -28.40
CA ALA A 720 39.01 -1.91 -28.50
C ALA A 720 39.30 -0.43 -28.85
N SER A 721 38.90 0.00 -30.04
CA SER A 721 39.17 1.36 -30.53
C SER A 721 38.00 2.30 -30.26
N ALA A 722 38.16 3.23 -29.31
CA ALA A 722 37.22 4.33 -29.11
C ALA A 722 37.33 5.34 -30.27
N GLN A 723 36.33 5.35 -31.16
CA GLN A 723 36.15 6.43 -32.13
C GLN A 723 35.27 7.52 -31.51
N SER A 724 35.76 8.76 -31.48
CA SER A 724 34.94 9.91 -31.12
C SER A 724 33.95 10.23 -32.25
N GLN A 725 32.65 10.32 -31.90
CA GLN A 725 31.63 10.86 -32.79
C GLN A 725 31.21 12.25 -32.31
N THR A 726 31.64 13.29 -33.04
CA THR A 726 31.09 14.64 -32.90
C THR A 726 29.72 14.70 -33.56
N GLN A 727 28.64 14.68 -32.78
CA GLN A 727 27.30 14.96 -33.29
C GLN A 727 27.09 16.46 -33.46
N ASN A 728 26.78 16.89 -34.69
CA ASN A 728 26.35 18.26 -34.98
C ASN A 728 24.86 18.42 -34.64
N VAL A 729 24.50 19.54 -34.01
CA VAL A 729 23.11 19.96 -33.84
C VAL A 729 22.56 20.41 -35.20
N ALA A 730 21.46 19.82 -35.66
CA ALA A 730 20.73 20.23 -36.84
C ALA A 730 19.22 20.18 -36.57
N ALA A 731 18.47 21.19 -37.05
CA ALA A 731 17.08 21.40 -36.70
C ALA A 731 16.13 20.37 -37.34
N ALA A 732 15.06 20.03 -36.61
CA ALA A 732 13.96 19.22 -37.14
C ALA A 732 13.05 20.04 -38.06
N ALA A 733 12.71 19.49 -39.23
CA ALA A 733 11.66 20.01 -40.11
C ALA A 733 11.04 18.89 -40.96
N SER A 734 9.73 18.65 -40.77
CA SER A 734 8.75 18.05 -41.70
C SER A 734 9.07 16.72 -42.43
N GLY A 735 8.09 15.79 -42.42
CA GLY A 735 7.68 15.10 -43.65
C GLY A 735 7.91 13.58 -43.74
N ASP A 736 6.99 12.83 -43.12
CA ASP A 736 6.18 11.74 -43.73
C ASP A 736 6.81 10.57 -44.54
N THR A 737 6.08 9.44 -44.53
CA THR A 737 6.12 8.26 -45.44
C THR A 737 7.24 7.19 -45.38
N LEU A 738 6.74 5.95 -45.22
CA LEU A 738 7.14 4.66 -45.84
C LEU A 738 8.17 3.69 -45.22
N GLN A 739 7.64 2.49 -44.95
CA GLN A 739 8.23 1.13 -44.91
C GLN A 739 8.99 0.73 -46.22
N PRO A 740 9.71 -0.43 -46.33
CA PRO A 740 9.55 -1.70 -45.57
C PRO A 740 10.84 -2.42 -45.12
N ALA A 741 10.66 -3.61 -44.53
CA ALA A 741 11.72 -4.52 -44.04
C ALA A 741 12.21 -5.56 -45.08
N PRO A 742 13.33 -6.25 -44.77
CA PRO A 742 13.44 -7.71 -44.94
C PRO A 742 13.83 -8.39 -43.60
N ALA A 743 13.21 -9.47 -43.13
CA ALA A 743 12.95 -10.80 -43.72
C ALA A 743 14.06 -11.84 -43.40
N ALA A 744 13.91 -12.45 -42.21
CA ALA A 744 14.23 -13.81 -41.78
C ALA A 744 15.36 -14.66 -42.43
N GLN A 745 16.08 -15.39 -41.58
CA GLN A 745 16.37 -16.81 -41.83
C GLN A 745 16.37 -17.64 -40.54
N GLN A 746 15.91 -18.89 -40.64
CA GLN A 746 15.85 -19.86 -39.54
C GLN A 746 17.07 -20.78 -39.57
N GLN A 747 17.46 -21.30 -38.40
CA GLN A 747 18.00 -22.66 -38.33
C GLN A 747 17.55 -23.32 -37.02
N GLN A 748 17.11 -24.58 -37.12
CA GLN A 748 16.80 -25.44 -35.99
C GLN A 748 18.02 -26.31 -35.70
N ASP A 749 18.22 -26.69 -34.44
CA ASP A 749 18.85 -27.97 -34.13
C ASP A 749 18.25 -28.56 -32.84
N ILE A 750 18.28 -29.88 -32.70
CA ILE A 750 17.59 -30.63 -31.63
C ILE A 750 18.61 -31.43 -30.82
N ALA A 751 18.60 -31.25 -29.49
CA ALA A 751 19.35 -32.10 -28.56
C ALA A 751 18.52 -32.39 -27.30
N THR A 752 18.66 -33.60 -26.76
CA THR A 752 17.80 -34.15 -25.70
C THR A 752 18.52 -34.33 -24.37
N GLY A 753 17.86 -33.94 -23.28
CA GLY A 753 17.92 -34.63 -21.97
C GLY A 753 19.19 -34.48 -21.12
N GLY A 754 19.02 -34.00 -19.88
CA GLY A 754 20.06 -34.01 -18.85
C GLY A 754 19.50 -33.62 -17.49
N ASP A 755 19.37 -34.58 -16.58
CA ASP A 755 18.92 -34.41 -15.19
C ASP A 755 20.09 -34.64 -14.23
N ILE A 756 20.50 -33.60 -13.49
CA ILE A 756 21.52 -33.68 -12.42
C ILE A 756 21.16 -32.70 -11.29
N THR A 757 21.23 -33.19 -10.05
CA THR A 757 21.05 -32.41 -8.81
C THR A 757 22.37 -32.07 -8.10
N LYS A 758 22.34 -31.03 -7.25
CA LYS A 758 23.21 -30.73 -6.08
C LYS A 758 24.56 -30.02 -6.29
N GLN A 759 24.94 -29.38 -5.17
CA GLN A 759 26.24 -28.78 -4.79
C GLN A 759 26.61 -27.44 -5.47
N ALA A 760 27.32 -26.51 -4.81
CA ALA A 760 28.04 -26.61 -3.52
C ALA A 760 27.83 -25.42 -2.57
N THR A 761 28.07 -25.66 -1.28
CA THR A 761 28.29 -24.66 -0.22
C THR A 761 29.73 -24.11 -0.25
N ALA A 762 29.93 -22.82 0.03
CA ALA A 762 31.20 -22.24 0.47
C ALA A 762 30.94 -20.99 1.34
N ALA A 763 31.88 -20.63 2.23
CA ALA A 763 31.74 -19.52 3.19
C ALA A 763 33.09 -18.82 3.47
N SER A 764 33.02 -17.60 4.01
CA SER A 764 34.11 -16.73 4.48
C SER A 764 33.45 -15.54 5.23
N GLU A 765 33.73 -15.09 6.47
CA GLU A 765 34.97 -15.00 7.30
C GLU A 765 36.08 -14.15 6.64
N ASP A 766 36.81 -13.21 7.26
CA ASP A 766 36.74 -12.39 8.50
C ASP A 766 37.78 -11.23 8.30
N ALA A 767 37.81 -10.03 8.89
CA ALA A 767 37.17 -9.37 10.04
C ALA A 767 36.77 -7.91 9.65
N SER A 768 36.69 -6.82 10.46
CA SER A 768 37.14 -6.44 11.82
C SER A 768 36.29 -5.24 12.30
N ALA A 769 35.77 -5.15 13.53
CA ALA A 769 36.40 -5.10 14.86
C ALA A 769 36.96 -3.70 15.27
N GLN A 770 36.17 -2.94 16.03
CA GLN A 770 36.64 -1.83 16.88
C GLN A 770 36.07 -1.98 18.31
N LYS A 771 36.77 -1.46 19.34
CA LYS A 771 36.76 -2.07 20.68
C LYS A 771 36.84 -1.05 21.85
N THR A 772 35.72 -0.78 22.51
CA THR A 772 35.60 -0.19 23.87
C THR A 772 34.12 -0.25 24.32
N ALA A 773 33.75 -0.36 25.60
CA ALA A 773 34.49 -0.78 26.80
C ALA A 773 33.50 -1.37 27.83
N THR A 774 33.97 -2.22 28.74
CA THR A 774 33.14 -2.87 29.77
C THR A 774 32.74 -1.92 30.91
N GLN A 775 31.46 -1.95 31.29
CA GLN A 775 31.03 -1.72 32.68
C GLN A 775 30.04 -2.81 33.11
N SER A 776 29.94 -3.01 34.42
CA SER A 776 29.29 -4.17 35.04
C SER A 776 28.20 -3.78 36.03
N SER A 777 27.02 -4.36 35.88
CA SER A 777 26.06 -4.63 36.97
C SER A 777 25.72 -6.13 36.88
N ALA A 778 26.03 -6.97 37.87
CA ALA A 778 25.67 -6.92 39.30
C ALA A 778 24.18 -7.25 39.51
N ALA A 779 23.94 -8.39 40.15
CA ALA A 779 22.63 -9.01 40.29
C ALA A 779 21.64 -8.19 41.14
N TYR A 780 20.37 -8.37 40.84
CA TYR A 780 19.30 -8.29 41.84
C TYR A 780 18.66 -9.67 41.98
N ALA A 781 18.27 -10.00 43.21
CA ALA A 781 17.54 -11.22 43.53
C ALA A 781 16.44 -10.87 44.53
N ASP A 782 15.19 -11.13 44.13
CA ASP A 782 14.00 -11.24 44.96
C ASP A 782 13.16 -12.33 44.27
N SER A 783 12.87 -13.51 44.84
CA SER A 783 12.38 -13.92 46.17
C SER A 783 10.84 -14.14 46.20
N ASP A 784 10.49 -15.41 46.42
CA ASP A 784 9.26 -15.98 46.96
C ASP A 784 7.90 -15.26 46.74
N THR A 785 7.05 -15.82 45.86
CA THR A 785 5.94 -16.74 46.28
C THR A 785 4.89 -16.94 45.16
N GLN A 786 5.00 -18.01 44.37
CA GLN A 786 3.84 -18.53 43.64
C GLN A 786 2.93 -19.32 44.60
N SER A 787 1.72 -18.79 44.85
CA SER A 787 0.65 -19.54 45.52
C SER A 787 0.05 -20.57 44.57
N ALA A 788 -0.37 -21.72 45.11
CA ALA A 788 -0.82 -22.86 44.30
C ALA A 788 -2.13 -22.58 43.54
N ALA A 789 -2.17 -22.99 42.26
CA ALA A 789 -3.42 -23.16 41.52
C ALA A 789 -4.10 -24.49 41.94
N PRO A 790 -5.44 -24.55 42.02
CA PRO A 790 -6.16 -25.79 42.28
C PRO A 790 -6.18 -26.72 41.06
N VAL A 791 -6.46 -28.00 41.30
CA VAL A 791 -6.72 -28.99 40.25
C VAL A 791 -8.22 -29.05 40.01
N ASP A 792 -8.65 -28.80 38.77
CA ASP A 792 -9.97 -29.18 38.28
C ASP A 792 -9.83 -29.79 36.88
N ASP A 793 -10.15 -31.08 36.77
CA ASP A 793 -9.98 -31.92 35.58
C ASP A 793 -11.37 -32.28 35.05
N VAL A 794 -11.93 -31.40 34.19
CA VAL A 794 -13.28 -31.55 33.61
C VAL A 794 -13.21 -31.34 32.10
N ALA A 795 -13.31 -32.45 31.35
CA ALA A 795 -13.46 -32.40 29.90
C ALA A 795 -14.85 -31.87 29.50
N PRO A 796 -14.97 -31.06 28.42
CA PRO A 796 -16.27 -30.67 27.88
C PRO A 796 -16.99 -31.92 27.33
N ALA A 797 -18.23 -32.12 27.74
CA ALA A 797 -19.03 -33.25 27.29
C ALA A 797 -19.38 -33.12 25.79
N ALA A 798 -19.42 -34.26 25.08
CA ALA A 798 -19.93 -34.29 23.72
C ALA A 798 -21.45 -34.10 23.73
N ASP A 799 -21.93 -33.04 23.09
CA ASP A 799 -23.36 -32.80 22.92
C ASP A 799 -23.94 -33.80 21.90
N ALA A 800 -24.99 -34.51 22.30
CA ALA A 800 -25.60 -35.60 21.54
C ALA A 800 -26.96 -35.13 21.03
N GLY A 801 -27.07 -34.98 19.70
CA GLY A 801 -28.16 -34.24 19.07
C GLY A 801 -29.57 -34.74 19.44
N GLN A 802 -30.43 -33.80 19.81
CA GLN A 802 -31.88 -34.02 19.80
C GLN A 802 -32.43 -33.76 18.40
N GLU A 803 -32.85 -34.82 17.71
CA GLU A 803 -33.82 -34.68 16.62
C GLU A 803 -35.18 -34.26 17.22
N THR A 804 -35.66 -33.05 16.91
CA THR A 804 -37.06 -32.66 17.12
C THR A 804 -37.80 -32.70 15.78
N SER A 805 -38.73 -33.63 15.66
CA SER A 805 -39.50 -33.86 14.43
C SER A 805 -40.65 -32.85 14.27
N ASP A 806 -40.53 -31.92 13.32
CA ASP A 806 -41.66 -31.08 12.90
C ASP A 806 -42.54 -31.81 11.88
N THR A 807 -43.66 -32.35 12.36
CA THR A 807 -44.77 -32.82 11.50
C THR A 807 -45.74 -31.68 11.21
N ALA A 808 -45.93 -31.36 9.93
CA ALA A 808 -46.75 -30.24 9.49
C ALA A 808 -48.27 -30.40 9.75
N SER A 809 -48.95 -29.29 10.08
CA SER A 809 -50.39 -29.12 9.84
C SER A 809 -50.82 -27.64 9.95
N ALA A 810 -51.69 -27.22 9.01
CA ALA A 810 -52.41 -25.94 8.91
C ALA A 810 -51.56 -24.70 8.56
#